data_AF-A0A9D8K483-F1
#
_entry.id   AF-A0A9D8K483-F1
#
_cell.length_a   1.000
_cell.length_b   1.000
_cell.length_c   1.000
_cell.angle_alpha   90.00
_cell.angle_beta   90.00
_cell.angle_gamma   90.00
#
_symmetry.space_group_name_H-M   'P 1'
#
loop_
_entity.id
_entity.type
_entity.pdbx_description
1 polymer ?
#
loop_
_entity_poly.entity_id
_entity_poly.type
_entity_poly.pdbx_seq_one_letter_code
_entity_poly.pdbx_strand_id
1 'polypeptide(L)'
;MENKTSIQEMRTVDVKKYKLSADQLRWQCDPSLFDFDCTRDLAPLQEFIGQDRAIRAIDFGLSMSHEGYNIYVAGLTGTGKTSAVQKHIKKLLKEREASQQLKPPRDWCYLYCFADPDRPQILSLPQGRGKVLRGHIADLLQRLKEELAKAFSSEEYKSQKEKTVEGGQSQQQKLFEQISEEAQRQGFVFQMTPVGPALIPLQDGKPLSQEDYMALEEAVRKEVESRRGELLKRLQDTFEEARDIERKTAQKVQEADKAVANFTVSRLFEDLMKEYADSEQTQKYLSDLRSYTLNNLDMFKEKEEREQMVMGIPASQLMRGRDPFLPFSVNVFVDNSETSGPPVIVEPNPNYANIFGKTERRFLFGGYLSDHTMLKPGAFQLANGGYLLLSAIDVLSNPGVWPALKRTIKTKEARIEDPFEQYGLVMFQGLRPQPMPIDVKVLLIGDAWLYQYLAMYDEDFWEIFKVKADFDYEIDRSKENMMHYACFISGCCEKSGMRHFDKTAVAEVMEYASRLVADQEKLTSRFALIREVVQEAEYWAGKDGVELVLARHVEKAVEERFFRHNLPDERIREMIERGFIMVDVAGAEVGQVNGLSIYSLGDVAFGKPSRITCKTFLGRGGVINIERESQLSGRIHDKGVLILGGYMGWKYAQDAPLSLSASLCFEQSYEGVEGDSASSTELYALLSSLSSVPLKQNIAVTGSVNQKGEIQPIGGANQKIEGFYQVCKAKGLTGDQGVLIPALNVKNLMLRQEVVNAVRQGKFNIYAVRTVDEGIEVLTGLPAGKKKKDGAYPRGSINYLVDKRLKEMAKKLREFAGPARNN
;
A
#
# COMPACT_ATOMS: atom_id res chain seq x y z
N MET A 1 57.83 12.69 -43.54
CA MET A 1 57.15 13.65 -44.45
C MET A 1 56.66 12.97 -45.75
N GLU A 2 56.25 11.70 -45.72
CA GLU A 2 55.74 10.96 -46.90
C GLU A 2 54.41 10.24 -46.60
N ASN A 3 53.36 10.99 -46.28
CA ASN A 3 52.02 10.40 -46.13
C ASN A 3 50.89 11.41 -46.42
N LYS A 4 51.12 12.35 -47.35
CA LYS A 4 50.10 13.29 -47.83
C LYS A 4 49.53 12.93 -49.21
N THR A 5 49.98 11.84 -49.82
CA THR A 5 49.52 11.42 -51.16
C THR A 5 48.55 10.24 -51.02
N SER A 6 47.33 10.41 -51.55
CA SER A 6 46.26 9.40 -51.82
C SER A 6 45.01 9.29 -50.92
N ILE A 7 44.59 10.35 -50.21
CA ILE A 7 43.14 10.45 -49.83
C ILE A 7 42.29 10.90 -51.05
N GLN A 8 42.88 11.62 -52.00
CA GLN A 8 42.17 12.26 -53.13
C GLN A 8 41.64 11.31 -54.23
N GLU A 9 41.99 10.01 -54.24
CA GLU A 9 41.50 9.05 -55.24
C GLU A 9 40.45 8.06 -54.69
N MET A 10 39.96 8.26 -53.47
CA MET A 10 38.98 7.35 -52.85
C MET A 10 37.54 7.70 -53.26
N ARG A 11 36.80 6.70 -53.75
CA ARG A 11 35.37 6.85 -54.11
C ARG A 11 34.59 7.29 -52.88
N THR A 12 33.89 8.41 -52.97
CA THR A 12 32.99 8.92 -51.92
C THR A 12 31.66 8.18 -51.91
N VAL A 13 31.10 7.93 -50.73
CA VAL A 13 29.78 7.31 -50.56
C VAL A 13 28.71 8.39 -50.49
N ASP A 14 27.59 8.18 -51.19
CA ASP A 14 26.39 9.00 -50.97
C ASP A 14 25.74 8.64 -49.63
N VAL A 15 26.00 9.47 -48.63
CA VAL A 15 25.45 9.33 -47.27
C VAL A 15 23.99 9.78 -47.17
N LYS A 16 23.42 10.44 -48.20
CA LYS A 16 22.03 10.92 -48.17
C LYS A 16 21.03 9.76 -48.09
N LYS A 17 21.38 8.58 -48.61
CA LYS A 17 20.56 7.36 -48.53
C LYS A 17 20.24 6.91 -47.10
N TYR A 18 21.00 7.38 -46.11
CA TYR A 18 20.78 7.09 -44.68
C TYR A 18 20.02 8.20 -43.93
N LYS A 19 19.78 9.36 -44.56
CA LYS A 19 19.10 10.48 -43.92
C LYS A 19 17.60 10.21 -43.79
N LEU A 20 17.03 10.55 -42.64
CA LEU A 20 15.59 10.55 -42.42
C LEU A 20 14.96 11.86 -42.93
N SER A 21 13.75 11.77 -43.47
CA SER A 21 12.94 12.96 -43.76
C SER A 21 12.28 13.48 -42.49
N ALA A 22 11.85 14.76 -42.50
CA ALA A 22 11.20 15.39 -41.36
C ALA A 22 9.95 14.63 -40.89
N ASP A 23 9.20 14.03 -41.81
CA ASP A 23 7.94 13.32 -41.53
C ASP A 23 8.16 11.97 -40.84
N GLN A 24 9.41 11.47 -40.80
CA GLN A 24 9.76 10.25 -40.07
C GLN A 24 10.13 10.52 -38.60
N LEU A 25 10.28 11.79 -38.20
CA LEU A 25 10.88 12.18 -36.92
C LEU A 25 9.88 12.35 -35.77
N ARG A 26 8.59 12.42 -36.09
CA ARG A 26 7.50 12.39 -35.13
C ARG A 26 6.21 12.03 -35.86
N TRP A 27 5.30 11.39 -35.15
CA TRP A 27 3.90 11.37 -35.59
C TRP A 27 3.29 12.76 -35.37
N GLN A 28 2.52 13.21 -36.37
CA GLN A 28 1.67 14.40 -36.29
C GLN A 28 0.22 13.96 -36.43
N CYS A 29 -0.61 14.36 -35.47
CA CYS A 29 -2.02 14.03 -35.43
C CYS A 29 -2.78 15.00 -36.32
N ASP A 30 -3.37 14.52 -37.41
CA ASP A 30 -4.22 15.34 -38.26
C ASP A 30 -5.53 15.67 -37.52
N PRO A 31 -5.81 16.95 -37.21
CA PRO A 31 -7.04 17.33 -36.51
C PRO A 31 -8.31 16.99 -37.30
N SER A 32 -8.23 16.76 -38.62
CA SER A 32 -9.39 16.35 -39.42
C SER A 32 -9.82 14.89 -39.16
N LEU A 33 -9.07 14.14 -38.35
CA LEU A 33 -9.47 12.80 -37.91
C LEU A 33 -10.62 12.81 -36.89
N PHE A 34 -10.93 13.98 -36.33
CA PHE A 34 -11.97 14.17 -35.33
C PHE A 34 -13.25 14.74 -35.97
N ASP A 35 -14.35 14.01 -35.79
CA ASP A 35 -15.68 14.39 -36.28
C ASP A 35 -16.41 15.38 -35.35
N PHE A 36 -15.66 16.16 -34.56
CA PHE A 36 -16.16 17.17 -33.62
C PHE A 36 -15.33 18.46 -33.71
N ASP A 37 -15.90 19.61 -33.33
CA ASP A 37 -15.17 20.88 -33.33
C ASP A 37 -14.51 21.15 -31.99
N CYS A 38 -15.19 20.83 -30.89
CA CYS A 38 -14.61 20.91 -29.56
C CYS A 38 -15.07 19.76 -28.66
N THR A 39 -14.32 19.55 -27.58
CA THR A 39 -14.61 18.51 -26.59
C THR A 39 -15.95 18.68 -25.87
N ARG A 40 -16.61 19.85 -25.98
CA ARG A 40 -17.99 20.05 -25.46
C ARG A 40 -19.01 19.19 -26.21
N ASP A 41 -18.72 18.87 -27.47
CA ASP A 41 -19.59 18.08 -28.34
C ASP A 41 -19.54 16.57 -28.00
N LEU A 42 -18.64 16.18 -27.08
CA LEU A 42 -18.38 14.79 -26.72
C LEU A 42 -19.01 14.44 -25.38
N ALA A 43 -19.74 13.33 -25.36
CA ALA A 43 -20.13 12.69 -24.12
C ALA A 43 -18.89 12.23 -23.34
N PRO A 44 -18.84 12.42 -22.00
CA PRO A 44 -17.75 11.93 -21.17
C PRO A 44 -17.53 10.44 -21.30
N LEU A 45 -16.27 10.04 -21.19
CA LEU A 45 -15.83 8.66 -21.36
C LEU A 45 -16.57 7.68 -20.43
N GLN A 46 -17.30 6.73 -21.03
CA GLN A 46 -18.08 5.70 -20.34
C GLN A 46 -17.31 4.41 -20.07
N GLU A 47 -16.15 4.16 -20.70
CA GLU A 47 -15.35 2.94 -20.50
C GLU A 47 -13.85 3.25 -20.35
N PHE A 48 -13.03 2.31 -19.90
CA PHE A 48 -11.58 2.55 -19.76
C PHE A 48 -10.86 2.32 -21.09
N ILE A 49 -9.90 3.18 -21.41
CA ILE A 49 -9.23 3.17 -22.71
C ILE A 49 -8.16 2.09 -22.75
N GLY A 50 -8.30 1.11 -23.66
CA GLY A 50 -7.25 0.14 -24.00
C GLY A 50 -6.77 -0.76 -22.85
N GLN A 51 -7.60 -0.96 -21.81
CA GLN A 51 -7.25 -1.76 -20.62
C GLN A 51 -7.95 -3.14 -20.59
N ASP A 52 -8.22 -3.72 -21.77
CA ASP A 52 -8.95 -4.98 -21.94
C ASP A 52 -8.52 -6.10 -20.99
N ARG A 53 -7.21 -6.34 -20.87
CA ARG A 53 -6.67 -7.40 -20.01
C ARG A 53 -7.02 -7.16 -18.54
N ALA A 54 -6.80 -5.94 -18.06
CA ALA A 54 -7.08 -5.58 -16.69
C ALA A 54 -8.58 -5.64 -16.39
N ILE A 55 -9.40 -5.12 -17.31
CA ILE A 55 -10.86 -5.12 -17.19
C ILE A 55 -11.41 -6.54 -17.11
N ARG A 56 -11.03 -7.42 -18.06
CA ARG A 56 -11.48 -8.83 -18.05
C ARG A 56 -11.05 -9.56 -16.77
N ALA A 57 -9.85 -9.27 -16.26
CA ALA A 57 -9.37 -9.83 -15.00
C ALA A 57 -10.17 -9.32 -13.79
N ILE A 58 -10.50 -8.02 -13.76
CA ILE A 58 -11.37 -7.43 -12.73
C ILE A 58 -12.75 -8.09 -12.78
N ASP A 59 -13.39 -8.15 -13.95
CA ASP A 59 -14.72 -8.73 -14.11
C ASP A 59 -14.76 -10.21 -13.71
N PHE A 60 -13.76 -11.00 -14.15
CA PHE A 60 -13.58 -12.39 -13.73
C PHE A 60 -13.41 -12.51 -12.22
N GLY A 61 -12.51 -11.71 -11.64
CA GLY A 61 -12.24 -11.70 -10.21
C GLY A 61 -13.49 -11.35 -9.42
N LEU A 62 -14.19 -10.25 -9.74
CA LEU A 62 -15.39 -9.80 -9.04
C LEU A 62 -16.56 -10.79 -9.14
N SER A 63 -16.64 -11.52 -10.25
CA SER A 63 -17.69 -12.54 -10.47
C SER A 63 -17.39 -13.86 -9.76
N MET A 64 -16.13 -14.15 -9.42
CA MET A 64 -15.74 -15.40 -8.78
C MET A 64 -16.00 -15.38 -7.26
N SER A 65 -16.83 -16.31 -6.78
CA SER A 65 -17.16 -16.44 -5.35
C SER A 65 -16.30 -17.46 -4.58
N HIS A 66 -15.44 -18.20 -5.26
CA HIS A 66 -14.55 -19.17 -4.63
C HIS A 66 -13.40 -18.52 -3.85
N GLU A 67 -12.87 -19.25 -2.86
CA GLU A 67 -11.77 -18.80 -2.01
C GLU A 67 -10.47 -18.58 -2.79
N GLY A 68 -9.72 -17.55 -2.37
CA GLY A 68 -8.43 -17.20 -2.97
C GLY A 68 -8.51 -16.35 -4.23
N TYR A 69 -9.70 -16.06 -4.74
CA TYR A 69 -9.87 -15.19 -5.91
C TYR A 69 -9.95 -13.71 -5.53
N ASN A 70 -9.12 -13.25 -4.59
CA ASN A 70 -8.90 -11.81 -4.41
C ASN A 70 -8.08 -11.26 -5.58
N ILE A 71 -8.13 -9.95 -5.77
CA ILE A 71 -7.59 -9.30 -6.96
C ILE A 71 -6.39 -8.46 -6.57
N TYR A 72 -5.25 -8.67 -7.23
CA TYR A 72 -4.15 -7.73 -7.23
C TYR A 72 -4.21 -6.90 -8.51
N VAL A 73 -4.32 -5.59 -8.35
CA VAL A 73 -4.44 -4.60 -9.42
C VAL A 73 -3.08 -3.95 -9.61
N ALA A 74 -2.34 -4.45 -10.59
CA ALA A 74 -0.96 -4.06 -10.90
C ALA A 74 -0.94 -2.96 -11.97
N GLY A 75 0.00 -2.03 -11.88
CA GLY A 75 0.31 -1.08 -12.95
C GLY A 75 0.94 0.20 -12.42
N LEU A 76 1.45 1.06 -13.30
CA LEU A 76 2.08 2.31 -12.88
C LEU A 76 1.10 3.28 -12.22
N THR A 77 1.63 4.21 -11.43
CA THR A 77 0.85 5.34 -10.90
C THR A 77 0.29 6.19 -12.03
N GLY A 78 -0.98 6.55 -11.89
CA GLY A 78 -1.70 7.40 -12.84
C GLY A 78 -2.45 6.68 -13.96
N THR A 79 -2.47 5.34 -14.00
CA THR A 79 -3.23 4.54 -15.00
C THR A 79 -4.72 4.36 -14.68
N GLY A 80 -5.23 5.00 -13.61
CA GLY A 80 -6.65 4.96 -13.26
C GLY A 80 -7.12 3.69 -12.51
N LYS A 81 -6.20 2.87 -11.99
CA LYS A 81 -6.49 1.59 -11.29
C LYS A 81 -7.67 1.66 -10.32
N THR A 82 -7.62 2.56 -9.33
CA THR A 82 -8.67 2.68 -8.29
C THR A 82 -10.02 3.07 -8.87
N SER A 83 -10.04 4.05 -9.79
CA SER A 83 -11.26 4.49 -10.45
C SER A 83 -11.87 3.37 -11.31
N ALA A 84 -11.04 2.55 -11.94
CA ALA A 84 -11.47 1.38 -12.70
C ALA A 84 -12.15 0.34 -11.84
N VAL A 85 -11.48 -0.08 -10.77
CA VAL A 85 -12.03 -1.03 -9.82
C VAL A 85 -13.38 -0.54 -9.26
N GLN A 86 -13.45 0.70 -8.78
CA GLN A 86 -14.67 1.25 -8.20
C GLN A 86 -15.83 1.31 -9.21
N LYS A 87 -15.54 1.69 -10.46
CA LYS A 87 -16.57 1.77 -11.52
C LYS A 87 -17.10 0.38 -11.88
N HIS A 88 -16.22 -0.62 -12.00
CA HIS A 88 -16.63 -2.00 -12.29
C HIS A 88 -17.41 -2.63 -11.14
N ILE A 89 -17.01 -2.38 -9.88
CA ILE A 89 -17.81 -2.79 -8.72
C ILE A 89 -19.21 -2.16 -8.78
N LYS A 90 -19.32 -0.84 -9.02
CA LYS A 90 -20.62 -0.16 -9.15
C LYS A 90 -21.48 -0.73 -10.29
N LYS A 91 -20.88 -1.04 -11.45
CA LYS A 91 -21.57 -1.67 -12.58
C LYS A 91 -22.13 -3.04 -12.19
N LEU A 92 -21.30 -3.90 -11.62
CA LEU A 92 -21.67 -5.23 -11.17
C LEU A 92 -22.76 -5.22 -10.08
N LEU A 93 -22.69 -4.26 -9.15
CA LEU A 93 -23.74 -4.09 -8.14
C LEU A 93 -25.09 -3.71 -8.76
N LYS A 94 -25.11 -2.80 -9.75
CA LYS A 94 -26.34 -2.44 -10.49
C LYS A 94 -26.92 -3.62 -11.28
N GLU A 95 -26.07 -4.43 -11.91
CA GLU A 95 -26.50 -5.63 -12.64
C GLU A 95 -27.13 -6.68 -11.71
N ARG A 96 -26.53 -6.86 -10.53
CA ARG A 96 -27.08 -7.75 -9.47
C ARG A 96 -28.36 -7.20 -8.86
N GLU A 97 -28.50 -5.88 -8.75
CA GLU A 97 -29.74 -5.23 -8.33
C GLU A 97 -30.88 -5.50 -9.31
N ALA A 98 -30.65 -5.23 -10.59
CA ALA A 98 -31.61 -5.48 -11.66
C ALA A 98 -32.02 -6.96 -11.74
N SER A 99 -31.11 -7.87 -11.40
CA SER A 99 -31.34 -9.33 -11.41
C SER A 99 -31.86 -9.88 -10.08
N GLN A 100 -32.15 -9.04 -9.08
CA GLN A 100 -32.60 -9.44 -7.72
C GLN A 100 -31.66 -10.43 -7.00
N GLN A 101 -30.35 -10.34 -7.27
CA GLN A 101 -29.32 -11.20 -6.67
C GLN A 101 -28.55 -10.52 -5.53
N LEU A 102 -28.86 -9.26 -5.21
CA LEU A 102 -28.26 -8.54 -4.10
C LEU A 102 -28.74 -9.12 -2.76
N LYS A 103 -27.79 -9.58 -1.95
CA LYS A 103 -28.06 -9.94 -0.56
C LYS A 103 -27.98 -8.67 0.30
N PRO A 104 -28.96 -8.39 1.15
CA PRO A 104 -28.87 -7.26 2.07
C PRO A 104 -27.73 -7.50 3.08
N PRO A 105 -26.95 -6.46 3.41
CA PRO A 105 -25.92 -6.56 4.43
C PRO A 105 -26.55 -6.86 5.80
N ARG A 106 -25.78 -7.51 6.68
CA ARG A 106 -26.23 -7.88 8.04
C ARG A 106 -25.71 -6.88 9.06
N ASP A 107 -26.48 -6.64 10.11
CA ASP A 107 -25.99 -5.93 11.30
C ASP A 107 -25.21 -6.92 12.17
N TRP A 108 -24.17 -6.43 12.84
CA TRP A 108 -23.38 -7.23 13.77
C TRP A 108 -23.32 -6.56 15.12
N CYS A 109 -23.60 -7.32 16.18
CA CYS A 109 -23.63 -6.81 17.54
C CYS A 109 -22.71 -7.63 18.46
N TYR A 110 -21.96 -6.97 19.34
CA TYR A 110 -21.32 -7.64 20.46
C TYR A 110 -22.23 -7.59 21.69
N LEU A 111 -22.44 -8.75 22.29
CA LEU A 111 -23.24 -8.99 23.48
C LEU A 111 -22.34 -9.41 24.65
N TYR A 112 -22.82 -9.12 25.86
CA TYR A 112 -22.16 -9.55 27.08
C TYR A 112 -22.18 -11.08 27.22
N CYS A 113 -21.05 -11.67 27.62
CA CYS A 113 -20.95 -13.09 27.87
C CYS A 113 -20.98 -13.37 29.38
N PHE A 114 -22.05 -13.97 29.87
CA PHE A 114 -22.25 -14.21 31.31
C PHE A 114 -21.31 -15.26 31.89
N ALA A 115 -20.85 -16.22 31.07
CA ALA A 115 -19.92 -17.26 31.50
C ALA A 115 -18.47 -16.76 31.56
N ASP A 116 -18.08 -15.86 30.66
CA ASP A 116 -16.75 -15.26 30.57
C ASP A 116 -16.87 -13.80 30.09
N PRO A 117 -16.99 -12.83 31.02
CA PRO A 117 -17.19 -11.41 30.70
C PRO A 117 -16.13 -10.79 29.80
N ASP A 118 -14.93 -11.37 29.76
CA ASP A 118 -13.83 -10.85 28.94
C ASP A 118 -13.89 -11.41 27.51
N ARG A 119 -14.85 -12.30 27.20
CA ARG A 119 -15.09 -12.86 25.86
C ARG A 119 -16.49 -12.53 25.34
N PRO A 120 -16.76 -11.27 24.95
CA PRO A 120 -18.06 -10.90 24.41
C PRO A 120 -18.40 -11.71 23.15
N GLN A 121 -19.67 -12.05 23.02
CA GLN A 121 -20.20 -12.90 21.95
C GLN A 121 -20.68 -12.04 20.79
N ILE A 122 -20.45 -12.49 19.57
CA ILE A 122 -20.89 -11.76 18.37
C ILE A 122 -22.18 -12.36 17.82
N LEU A 123 -23.17 -11.50 17.54
CA LEU A 123 -24.48 -11.83 17.01
C LEU A 123 -24.66 -11.20 15.62
N SER A 124 -25.21 -11.98 14.69
CA SER A 124 -25.54 -11.52 13.33
C SER A 124 -27.04 -11.34 13.14
N LEU A 125 -27.47 -10.14 12.79
CA LEU A 125 -28.88 -9.77 12.64
C LEU A 125 -29.19 -9.30 11.20
N PRO A 126 -30.45 -9.41 10.75
CA PRO A 126 -30.88 -8.74 9.52
C PRO A 126 -30.60 -7.24 9.55
N GLN A 127 -30.48 -6.63 8.37
CA GLN A 127 -30.23 -5.20 8.20
C GLN A 127 -31.14 -4.33 9.09
N GLY A 128 -30.55 -3.41 9.84
CA GLY A 128 -31.25 -2.47 10.73
C GLY A 128 -31.79 -3.05 12.03
N ARG A 129 -31.81 -4.38 12.21
CA ARG A 129 -32.31 -5.02 13.45
C ARG A 129 -31.35 -4.86 14.63
N GLY A 130 -30.08 -4.50 14.42
CA GLY A 130 -29.14 -4.27 15.51
C GLY A 130 -29.53 -3.06 16.39
N LYS A 131 -29.92 -1.95 15.75
CA LYS A 131 -30.47 -0.77 16.43
C LYS A 131 -31.77 -1.10 17.18
N VAL A 132 -32.63 -1.91 16.56
CA VAL A 132 -33.91 -2.35 17.16
C VAL A 132 -33.66 -3.18 18.42
N LEU A 133 -32.77 -4.18 18.36
CA LEU A 133 -32.40 -5.00 19.53
C LEU A 133 -31.85 -4.13 20.66
N ARG A 134 -30.91 -3.21 20.36
CA ARG A 134 -30.37 -2.29 21.36
C ARG A 134 -31.47 -1.46 22.03
N GLY A 135 -32.44 -0.97 21.26
CA GLY A 135 -33.61 -0.26 21.78
C GLY A 135 -34.46 -1.13 22.69
N HIS A 136 -34.81 -2.34 22.26
CA HIS A 136 -35.67 -3.24 23.04
C HIS A 136 -35.01 -3.68 24.36
N ILE A 137 -33.70 -3.93 24.38
CA ILE A 137 -32.99 -4.26 25.64
C ILE A 137 -32.90 -3.05 26.58
N ALA A 138 -32.71 -1.84 26.04
CA ALA A 138 -32.73 -0.61 26.85
C ALA A 138 -34.12 -0.37 27.47
N ASP A 139 -35.18 -0.55 26.68
CA ASP A 139 -36.57 -0.43 27.15
C ASP A 139 -36.91 -1.51 28.18
N LEU A 140 -36.44 -2.74 27.98
CA LEU A 140 -36.56 -3.82 28.96
C LEU A 140 -35.92 -3.43 30.28
N LEU A 141 -34.70 -2.88 30.25
CA LEU A 141 -34.01 -2.44 31.47
C LEU A 141 -34.81 -1.36 32.19
N GLN A 142 -35.36 -0.39 31.46
CA GLN A 142 -36.17 0.68 32.05
C GLN A 142 -37.44 0.11 32.70
N ARG A 143 -38.15 -0.78 32.03
CA ARG A 143 -39.35 -1.46 32.58
C ARG A 143 -39.01 -2.32 33.79
N LEU A 144 -37.89 -3.04 33.77
CA LEU A 144 -37.43 -3.83 34.91
C LEU A 144 -37.18 -2.94 36.15
N LYS A 145 -36.53 -1.79 35.97
CA LYS A 145 -36.33 -0.82 37.07
C LYS A 145 -37.65 -0.35 37.66
N GLU A 146 -38.61 0.02 36.82
CA GLU A 146 -39.90 0.53 37.27
C GLU A 146 -40.79 -0.54 37.91
N GLU A 147 -40.93 -1.70 37.28
CA GLU A 147 -41.84 -2.74 37.75
C GLU A 147 -41.30 -3.53 38.93
N LEU A 148 -39.98 -3.77 39.01
CA LEU A 148 -39.39 -4.42 40.18
C LEU A 148 -39.40 -3.50 41.40
N ALA A 149 -39.12 -2.21 41.23
CA ALA A 149 -39.28 -1.24 42.32
C ALA A 149 -40.71 -1.24 42.86
N LYS A 150 -41.72 -1.22 41.97
CA LYS A 150 -43.14 -1.36 42.35
C LYS A 150 -43.42 -2.66 43.08
N ALA A 151 -42.96 -3.79 42.55
CA ALA A 151 -43.17 -5.11 43.16
C ALA A 151 -42.57 -5.20 44.58
N PHE A 152 -41.35 -4.70 44.78
CA PHE A 152 -40.69 -4.66 46.08
C PHE A 152 -41.24 -3.58 47.03
N SER A 153 -42.02 -2.63 46.52
CA SER A 153 -42.70 -1.62 47.33
C SER A 153 -44.12 -2.03 47.77
N SER A 154 -44.66 -3.14 47.23
CA SER A 154 -46.02 -3.63 47.55
C SER A 154 -46.18 -3.99 49.03
N GLU A 155 -47.37 -3.72 49.58
CA GLU A 155 -47.68 -4.02 50.99
C GLU A 155 -47.60 -5.52 51.28
N GLU A 156 -48.02 -6.36 50.33
CA GLU A 156 -47.95 -7.81 50.44
C GLU A 156 -46.51 -8.31 50.60
N TYR A 157 -45.58 -7.80 49.78
CA TYR A 157 -44.16 -8.16 49.89
C TYR A 157 -43.53 -7.63 51.17
N LYS A 158 -43.80 -6.37 51.55
CA LYS A 158 -43.27 -5.78 52.80
C LYS A 158 -43.72 -6.58 54.02
N SER A 159 -45.01 -6.92 54.12
CA SER A 159 -45.54 -7.73 55.21
C SER A 159 -44.95 -9.15 55.25
N GLN A 160 -44.76 -9.79 54.09
CA GLN A 160 -44.17 -11.13 54.02
C GLN A 160 -42.68 -11.13 54.41
N LYS A 161 -41.95 -10.11 53.98
CA LYS A 161 -40.53 -9.91 54.34
C LYS A 161 -40.39 -9.64 55.84
N GLU A 162 -41.19 -8.73 56.40
CA GLU A 162 -41.22 -8.43 57.83
C GLU A 162 -41.49 -9.69 58.65
N LYS A 163 -42.54 -10.46 58.32
CA LYS A 163 -42.83 -11.73 59.01
C LYS A 163 -41.67 -12.73 58.96
N THR A 164 -40.94 -12.77 57.86
CA THR A 164 -39.80 -13.69 57.70
C THR A 164 -38.62 -13.24 58.56
N VAL A 165 -38.33 -11.94 58.59
CA VAL A 165 -37.26 -11.35 59.41
C VAL A 165 -37.61 -11.44 60.89
N GLU A 166 -38.83 -11.07 61.30
CA GLU A 166 -39.32 -11.18 62.67
C GLU A 166 -39.34 -12.64 63.16
N GLY A 167 -39.71 -13.59 62.29
CA GLY A 167 -39.65 -15.01 62.61
C GLY A 167 -38.23 -15.49 62.91
N GLY A 168 -37.25 -15.06 62.12
CA GLY A 168 -35.82 -15.33 62.36
C GLY A 168 -35.30 -14.67 63.62
N GLN A 169 -35.64 -13.40 63.85
CA GLN A 169 -35.28 -12.65 65.06
C GLN A 169 -35.88 -13.26 66.33
N SER A 170 -37.15 -13.69 66.29
CA SER A 170 -37.81 -14.36 67.41
C SER A 170 -37.15 -15.72 67.74
N GLN A 171 -36.71 -16.46 66.72
CA GLN A 171 -35.95 -17.70 66.93
C GLN A 171 -34.58 -17.44 67.56
N GLN A 172 -33.85 -16.43 67.09
CA GLN A 172 -32.59 -16.00 67.71
C GLN A 172 -32.80 -15.52 69.15
N GLN A 173 -33.84 -14.74 69.41
CA GLN A 173 -34.14 -14.23 70.74
C GLN A 173 -34.42 -15.36 71.72
N LYS A 174 -35.23 -16.36 71.33
CA LYS A 174 -35.46 -17.56 72.16
C LYS A 174 -34.19 -18.34 72.45
N LEU A 175 -33.27 -18.41 71.48
CA LEU A 175 -31.97 -19.06 71.65
C LEU A 175 -31.11 -18.35 72.70
N PHE A 176 -31.08 -17.01 72.65
CA PHE A 176 -30.36 -16.19 73.62
C PHE A 176 -31.05 -16.13 74.99
N GLU A 177 -32.38 -16.22 75.06
CA GLU A 177 -33.12 -16.35 76.32
C GLU A 177 -32.78 -17.69 77.02
N GLN A 178 -32.74 -18.80 76.28
CA GLN A 178 -32.37 -20.11 76.82
C GLN A 178 -30.94 -20.15 77.39
N ILE A 179 -29.95 -19.60 76.67
CA ILE A 179 -28.57 -19.56 77.20
C ILE A 179 -28.43 -18.57 78.36
N SER A 180 -29.24 -17.51 78.40
CA SER A 180 -29.27 -16.56 79.53
C SER A 180 -29.87 -17.20 80.79
N GLU A 181 -30.95 -17.97 80.67
CA GLU A 181 -31.54 -18.72 81.80
C GLU A 181 -30.57 -19.80 82.32
N GLU A 182 -29.91 -20.52 81.42
CA GLU A 182 -28.92 -21.55 81.79
C GLU A 182 -27.69 -20.94 82.47
N ALA A 183 -27.19 -19.81 81.94
CA ALA A 183 -26.12 -19.04 82.59
C ALA A 183 -26.53 -18.64 84.02
N GLN A 184 -27.75 -18.13 84.23
CA GLN A 184 -28.25 -17.78 85.56
C GLN A 184 -28.33 -18.98 86.51
N ARG A 185 -28.81 -20.14 86.06
CA ARG A 185 -28.87 -21.37 86.87
C ARG A 185 -27.49 -21.84 87.34
N GLN A 186 -26.48 -21.65 86.52
CA GLN A 186 -25.11 -22.03 86.84
C GLN A 186 -24.32 -20.94 87.59
N GLY A 187 -24.98 -19.81 87.92
CA GLY A 187 -24.39 -18.72 88.68
C GLY A 187 -23.63 -17.70 87.83
N PHE A 188 -24.09 -17.42 86.60
CA PHE A 188 -23.52 -16.42 85.70
C PHE A 188 -24.62 -15.50 85.13
N VAL A 189 -24.26 -14.27 84.75
CA VAL A 189 -25.10 -13.41 83.91
C VAL A 189 -24.48 -13.29 82.52
N PHE A 190 -25.30 -13.49 81.49
CA PHE A 190 -24.93 -13.29 80.11
C PHE A 190 -25.19 -11.83 79.71
N GLN A 191 -24.18 -11.15 79.16
CA GLN A 191 -24.31 -9.81 78.61
C GLN A 191 -23.52 -9.65 77.32
N MET A 192 -24.09 -8.86 76.39
CA MET A 192 -23.38 -8.41 75.20
C MET A 192 -22.53 -7.18 75.55
N THR A 193 -21.21 -7.30 75.41
CA THR A 193 -20.28 -6.18 75.59
C THR A 193 -19.77 -5.66 74.24
N PRO A 194 -19.18 -4.46 74.17
CA PRO A 194 -18.56 -3.95 72.94
C PRO A 194 -17.44 -4.83 72.38
N VAL A 195 -16.85 -5.71 73.20
CA VAL A 195 -15.77 -6.63 72.81
C VAL A 195 -16.30 -8.05 72.53
N GLY A 196 -17.62 -8.26 72.65
CA GLY A 196 -18.29 -9.54 72.40
C GLY A 196 -19.12 -10.04 73.59
N PRO A 197 -19.71 -11.24 73.47
CA PRO A 197 -20.49 -11.85 74.53
C PRO A 197 -19.63 -12.18 75.75
N ALA A 198 -20.08 -11.81 76.95
CA ALA A 198 -19.40 -12.08 78.21
C ALA A 198 -20.31 -12.83 79.19
N LEU A 199 -19.72 -13.81 79.87
CA LEU A 199 -20.32 -14.50 81.02
C LEU A 199 -19.65 -14.00 82.29
N ILE A 200 -20.43 -13.36 83.17
CA ILE A 200 -19.95 -12.75 84.41
C ILE A 200 -20.47 -13.60 85.59
N PRO A 201 -19.61 -14.13 86.47
CA PRO A 201 -20.04 -14.95 87.60
C PRO A 201 -20.86 -14.14 88.62
N LEU A 202 -21.80 -14.81 89.28
CA LEU A 202 -22.71 -14.26 90.29
C LEU A 202 -22.34 -14.85 91.66
N GLN A 203 -22.27 -13.99 92.67
CA GLN A 203 -22.20 -14.39 94.09
C GLN A 203 -23.35 -13.71 94.83
N ASP A 204 -24.18 -14.49 95.54
CA ASP A 204 -25.39 -14.01 96.23
C ASP A 204 -26.32 -13.16 95.34
N GLY A 205 -26.43 -13.51 94.06
CA GLY A 205 -27.28 -12.82 93.08
C GLY A 205 -26.71 -11.51 92.52
N LYS A 206 -25.46 -11.14 92.84
CA LYS A 206 -24.79 -9.95 92.31
C LYS A 206 -23.61 -10.31 91.40
N PRO A 207 -23.40 -9.59 90.27
CA PRO A 207 -22.23 -9.79 89.41
C PRO A 207 -20.93 -9.51 90.17
N LEU A 208 -20.00 -10.45 90.10
CA LEU A 208 -18.67 -10.31 90.68
C LEU A 208 -17.83 -9.33 89.87
N SER A 209 -17.17 -8.40 90.58
CA SER A 209 -16.11 -7.59 89.99
C SER A 209 -14.86 -8.45 89.76
N GLN A 210 -13.94 -7.98 88.91
CA GLN A 210 -12.70 -8.70 88.65
C GLN A 210 -11.81 -8.81 89.91
N GLU A 211 -11.90 -7.84 90.82
CA GLU A 211 -11.18 -7.83 92.11
C GLU A 211 -11.76 -8.85 93.09
N ASP A 212 -13.10 -8.93 93.18
CA ASP A 212 -13.79 -9.87 94.07
C ASP A 212 -13.64 -11.33 93.61
N TYR A 213 -13.69 -11.57 92.31
CA TYR A 213 -13.36 -12.88 91.73
C TYR A 213 -11.92 -13.28 92.06
N MET A 214 -11.01 -12.29 92.09
CA MET A 214 -9.60 -12.51 92.42
C MET A 214 -9.34 -12.74 93.92
N ALA A 215 -10.33 -12.54 94.79
CA ALA A 215 -10.26 -12.78 96.23
C ALA A 215 -10.84 -14.14 96.67
N LEU A 216 -11.51 -14.87 95.77
CA LEU A 216 -12.08 -16.21 96.05
C LEU A 216 -10.98 -17.24 96.38
N GLU A 217 -11.31 -18.26 97.18
CA GLU A 217 -10.41 -19.40 97.43
C GLU A 217 -10.13 -20.18 96.13
N GLU A 218 -8.92 -20.74 96.00
CA GLU A 218 -8.46 -21.39 94.76
C GLU A 218 -9.35 -22.58 94.34
N ALA A 219 -9.90 -23.32 95.30
CA ALA A 219 -10.84 -24.42 95.05
C ALA A 219 -12.15 -23.92 94.43
N VAL A 220 -12.70 -22.80 94.93
CA VAL A 220 -13.95 -22.20 94.44
C VAL A 220 -13.75 -21.59 93.04
N ARG A 221 -12.59 -20.97 92.77
CA ARG A 221 -12.27 -20.45 91.44
C ARG A 221 -12.17 -21.54 90.39
N LYS A 222 -11.52 -22.66 90.68
CA LYS A 222 -11.41 -23.79 89.73
C LYS A 222 -12.79 -24.35 89.38
N GLU A 223 -13.71 -24.39 90.33
CA GLU A 223 -15.08 -24.84 90.09
C GLU A 223 -15.88 -23.85 89.21
N VAL A 224 -15.73 -22.54 89.46
CA VAL A 224 -16.32 -21.49 88.62
C VAL A 224 -15.73 -21.49 87.22
N GLU A 225 -14.41 -21.69 87.05
CA GLU A 225 -13.77 -21.81 85.74
C GLU A 225 -14.22 -23.05 84.96
N SER A 226 -14.40 -24.19 85.63
CA SER A 226 -14.92 -25.40 84.99
C SER A 226 -16.34 -25.19 84.44
N ARG A 227 -17.25 -24.64 85.26
CA ARG A 227 -18.61 -24.28 84.82
C ARG A 227 -18.60 -23.24 83.70
N ARG A 228 -17.72 -22.23 83.81
CA ARG A 228 -17.54 -21.20 82.77
C ARG A 228 -17.06 -21.80 81.45
N GLY A 229 -16.15 -22.77 81.48
CA GLY A 229 -15.64 -23.46 80.29
C GLY A 229 -16.74 -24.25 79.55
N GLU A 230 -17.58 -24.97 80.29
CA GLU A 230 -18.73 -25.69 79.72
C GLU A 230 -19.78 -24.74 79.12
N LEU A 231 -20.10 -23.65 79.83
CA LEU A 231 -21.00 -22.59 79.34
C LEU A 231 -20.44 -21.85 78.13
N LEU A 232 -19.14 -21.56 78.09
CA LEU A 232 -18.50 -20.90 76.93
C LEU A 232 -18.59 -21.76 75.68
N LYS A 233 -18.42 -23.08 75.81
CA LYS A 233 -18.59 -24.01 74.69
C LYS A 233 -20.03 -24.00 74.19
N ARG A 234 -21.01 -24.06 75.11
CA ARG A 234 -22.43 -23.99 74.77
C ARG A 234 -22.84 -22.65 74.15
N LEU A 235 -22.25 -21.56 74.63
CA LEU A 235 -22.42 -20.22 74.09
C LEU A 235 -21.89 -20.15 72.65
N GLN A 236 -20.72 -20.72 72.38
CA GLN A 236 -20.17 -20.79 71.02
C GLN A 236 -21.12 -21.56 70.07
N ASP A 237 -21.61 -22.73 70.48
CA ASP A 237 -22.60 -23.50 69.70
C ASP A 237 -23.87 -22.66 69.43
N THR A 238 -24.35 -21.93 70.45
CA THR A 238 -25.52 -21.04 70.36
C THR A 238 -25.30 -19.92 69.33
N PHE A 239 -24.09 -19.34 69.26
CA PHE A 239 -23.76 -18.32 68.27
C PHE A 239 -23.64 -18.89 66.85
N GLU A 240 -23.14 -20.12 66.70
CA GLU A 240 -23.15 -20.83 65.42
C GLU A 240 -24.58 -21.11 64.95
N GLU A 241 -25.46 -21.59 65.84
CA GLU A 241 -26.88 -21.78 65.57
C GLU A 241 -27.59 -20.45 65.22
N ALA A 242 -27.28 -19.36 65.94
CA ALA A 242 -27.82 -18.03 65.64
C ALA A 242 -27.39 -17.52 64.25
N ARG A 243 -26.12 -17.74 63.87
CA ARG A 243 -25.61 -17.43 62.53
C ARG A 243 -26.25 -18.31 61.45
N ASP A 244 -26.52 -19.58 61.75
CA ASP A 244 -27.25 -20.46 60.85
C ASP A 244 -28.70 -20.03 60.67
N ILE A 245 -29.37 -19.56 61.73
CA ILE A 245 -30.71 -18.95 61.65
C ILE A 245 -30.66 -17.67 60.81
N GLU A 246 -29.65 -16.82 61.00
CA GLU A 246 -29.45 -15.61 60.19
C GLU A 246 -29.26 -15.96 58.71
N ARG A 247 -28.40 -16.93 58.41
CA ARG A 247 -28.15 -17.41 57.04
C ARG A 247 -29.41 -18.01 56.41
N LYS A 248 -30.15 -18.85 57.13
CA LYS A 248 -31.42 -19.44 56.66
C LYS A 248 -32.50 -18.37 56.46
N THR A 249 -32.54 -17.36 57.32
CA THR A 249 -33.47 -16.22 57.21
C THR A 249 -33.14 -15.39 55.98
N ALA A 250 -31.86 -15.07 55.76
CA ALA A 250 -31.39 -14.38 54.56
C ALA A 250 -31.69 -15.18 53.28
N GLN A 251 -31.50 -16.50 53.29
CA GLN A 251 -31.88 -17.39 52.19
C GLN A 251 -33.38 -17.35 51.90
N LYS A 252 -34.24 -17.45 52.93
CA LYS A 252 -35.69 -17.36 52.77
C LYS A 252 -36.13 -16.00 52.22
N VAL A 253 -35.50 -14.91 52.65
CA VAL A 253 -35.74 -13.57 52.08
C VAL A 253 -35.35 -13.53 50.61
N GLN A 254 -34.18 -14.10 50.26
CA GLN A 254 -33.74 -14.17 48.86
C GLN A 254 -34.64 -15.04 47.98
N GLU A 255 -35.18 -16.13 48.52
CA GLU A 255 -36.18 -16.98 47.83
C GLU A 255 -37.50 -16.25 47.63
N ALA A 256 -37.97 -15.51 48.65
CA ALA A 256 -39.16 -14.66 48.53
C ALA A 256 -38.96 -13.54 47.49
N ASP A 257 -37.80 -12.90 47.48
CA ASP A 257 -37.42 -11.90 46.48
C ASP A 257 -37.46 -12.48 45.06
N LYS A 258 -36.87 -13.66 44.88
CA LYS A 258 -36.88 -14.38 43.60
C LYS A 258 -38.30 -14.78 43.20
N ALA A 259 -39.15 -15.24 44.11
CA ALA A 259 -40.51 -15.64 43.79
C ALA A 259 -41.35 -14.45 43.29
N VAL A 260 -41.29 -13.31 43.99
CA VAL A 260 -42.00 -12.08 43.59
C VAL A 260 -41.44 -11.53 42.29
N ALA A 261 -40.11 -11.45 42.17
CA ALA A 261 -39.47 -10.93 40.96
C ALA A 261 -39.67 -11.85 39.76
N ASN A 262 -39.70 -13.17 39.93
CA ASN A 262 -39.80 -14.12 38.82
C ASN A 262 -41.10 -13.92 38.03
N PHE A 263 -42.24 -13.61 38.68
CA PHE A 263 -43.47 -13.31 37.95
C PHE A 263 -43.30 -12.09 37.03
N THR A 264 -42.80 -10.98 37.57
CA THR A 264 -42.57 -9.72 36.85
C THR A 264 -41.53 -9.87 35.74
N VAL A 265 -40.37 -10.44 36.07
CA VAL A 265 -39.26 -10.65 35.13
C VAL A 265 -39.68 -11.60 34.00
N SER A 266 -40.33 -12.72 34.31
CA SER A 266 -40.72 -13.69 33.28
C SER A 266 -41.67 -13.06 32.26
N ARG A 267 -42.65 -12.29 32.73
CA ARG A 267 -43.62 -11.59 31.88
C ARG A 267 -42.93 -10.59 30.95
N LEU A 268 -42.01 -9.78 31.46
CA LEU A 268 -41.30 -8.77 30.66
C LEU A 268 -40.37 -9.37 29.60
N PHE A 269 -39.78 -10.54 29.87
CA PHE A 269 -38.94 -11.24 28.91
C PHE A 269 -39.72 -12.05 27.87
N GLU A 270 -40.97 -12.44 28.17
CA GLU A 270 -41.76 -13.32 27.29
C GLU A 270 -42.00 -12.72 25.91
N ASP A 271 -42.33 -11.42 25.83
CA ASP A 271 -42.58 -10.71 24.58
C ASP A 271 -41.32 -10.67 23.69
N LEU A 272 -40.17 -10.37 24.30
CA LEU A 272 -38.86 -10.35 23.64
C LEU A 272 -38.44 -11.74 23.17
N MET A 273 -38.64 -12.77 23.99
CA MET A 273 -38.33 -14.17 23.63
C MET A 273 -39.14 -14.65 22.43
N LYS A 274 -40.39 -14.20 22.30
CA LYS A 274 -41.25 -14.46 21.14
C LYS A 274 -40.77 -13.70 19.89
N GLU A 275 -40.37 -12.44 20.04
CA GLU A 275 -39.91 -11.61 18.92
C GLU A 275 -38.64 -12.17 18.25
N TYR A 276 -37.70 -12.70 19.05
CA TYR A 276 -36.42 -13.22 18.57
C TYR A 276 -36.37 -14.76 18.56
N ALA A 277 -37.52 -15.42 18.35
CA ALA A 277 -37.62 -16.87 18.35
C ALA A 277 -36.88 -17.56 17.19
N ASP A 278 -36.54 -16.80 16.16
CA ASP A 278 -35.77 -17.22 14.98
C ASP A 278 -34.25 -17.25 15.20
N SER A 279 -33.76 -16.74 16.34
CA SER A 279 -32.34 -16.65 16.65
C SER A 279 -31.98 -17.36 17.96
N GLU A 280 -31.42 -18.57 17.86
CA GLU A 280 -30.96 -19.34 19.03
C GLU A 280 -29.95 -18.57 19.90
N GLN A 281 -29.02 -17.83 19.26
CA GLN A 281 -28.04 -17.00 19.97
C GLN A 281 -28.71 -15.88 20.76
N THR A 282 -29.71 -15.22 20.18
CA THR A 282 -30.45 -14.14 20.86
C THR A 282 -31.30 -14.70 21.99
N GLN A 283 -31.97 -15.83 21.80
CA GLN A 283 -32.73 -16.50 22.85
C GLN A 283 -31.85 -16.92 24.03
N LYS A 284 -30.65 -17.45 23.75
CA LYS A 284 -29.69 -17.80 24.78
C LYS A 284 -29.26 -16.55 25.57
N TYR A 285 -28.90 -15.46 24.89
CA TYR A 285 -28.54 -14.20 25.54
C TYR A 285 -29.68 -13.66 26.42
N LEU A 286 -30.93 -13.67 25.93
CA LEU A 286 -32.10 -13.24 26.70
C LEU A 286 -32.35 -14.15 27.91
N SER A 287 -32.18 -15.47 27.77
CA SER A 287 -32.30 -16.43 28.88
C SER A 287 -31.22 -16.21 29.95
N ASP A 288 -29.98 -15.99 29.51
CA ASP A 288 -28.86 -15.71 30.41
C ASP A 288 -29.05 -14.34 31.11
N LEU A 289 -29.54 -13.33 30.39
CA LEU A 289 -29.87 -12.00 30.93
C LEU A 289 -31.03 -12.08 31.94
N ARG A 290 -32.06 -12.89 31.68
CA ARG A 290 -33.15 -13.18 32.63
C ARG A 290 -32.60 -13.81 33.91
N SER A 291 -31.76 -14.83 33.77
CA SER A 291 -31.13 -15.51 34.90
C SER A 291 -30.23 -14.57 35.70
N TYR A 292 -29.45 -13.74 35.02
CA TYR A 292 -28.64 -12.69 35.63
C TYR A 292 -29.50 -11.70 36.42
N THR A 293 -30.62 -11.25 35.85
CA THR A 293 -31.58 -10.34 36.51
C THR A 293 -32.10 -10.95 37.82
N LEU A 294 -32.55 -12.22 37.78
CA LEU A 294 -33.07 -12.92 38.96
C LEU A 294 -32.02 -13.19 40.04
N ASN A 295 -30.74 -13.29 39.66
CA ASN A 295 -29.64 -13.50 40.60
C ASN A 295 -29.08 -12.19 41.17
N ASN A 296 -29.44 -11.03 40.61
CA ASN A 296 -28.91 -9.73 41.01
C ASN A 296 -30.01 -8.72 41.37
N LEU A 297 -31.12 -9.17 41.96
CA LEU A 297 -32.30 -8.34 42.25
C LEU A 297 -32.02 -7.12 43.12
N ASP A 298 -30.98 -7.15 43.95
CA ASP A 298 -30.60 -6.03 44.82
C ASP A 298 -30.26 -4.75 44.06
N MET A 299 -29.86 -4.85 42.78
CA MET A 299 -29.60 -3.67 41.95
C MET A 299 -30.87 -2.92 41.51
N PHE A 300 -32.05 -3.52 41.70
CA PHE A 300 -33.35 -2.97 41.32
C PHE A 300 -34.21 -2.53 42.52
N LYS A 301 -33.71 -2.73 43.75
CA LYS A 301 -34.40 -2.28 44.97
C LYS A 301 -34.07 -0.81 45.23
N GLU A 302 -35.08 -0.01 45.58
CA GLU A 302 -34.85 1.33 46.12
C GLU A 302 -34.07 1.20 47.43
N LYS A 303 -32.91 1.86 47.51
CA LYS A 303 -32.20 2.01 48.79
C LYS A 303 -32.71 3.26 49.48
N GLU A 304 -33.27 3.12 50.68
CA GLU A 304 -33.34 4.25 51.62
C GLU A 304 -31.91 4.77 51.89
N GLU A 305 -31.75 6.09 51.84
CA GLU A 305 -30.54 6.82 51.43
C GLU A 305 -29.22 6.57 52.20
N ARG A 306 -28.11 6.63 51.45
CA ARG A 306 -26.81 7.31 51.70
C ARG A 306 -25.67 6.51 51.07
N GLU A 307 -25.49 6.63 49.75
CA GLU A 307 -24.19 6.28 49.17
C GLU A 307 -23.17 7.33 49.65
N GLN A 308 -22.20 6.91 50.46
CA GLN A 308 -21.03 7.74 50.75
C GLN A 308 -20.34 8.04 49.42
N MET A 309 -20.37 9.30 49.01
CA MET A 309 -19.55 9.77 47.90
C MET A 309 -18.11 9.86 48.38
N VAL A 310 -17.22 9.15 47.70
CA VAL A 310 -15.78 9.31 47.87
C VAL A 310 -15.27 9.99 46.60
N MET A 311 -14.72 11.21 46.73
CA MET A 311 -14.23 11.99 45.59
C MET A 311 -15.28 12.21 44.48
N GLY A 312 -16.56 12.36 44.85
CA GLY A 312 -17.67 12.57 43.90
C GLY A 312 -18.16 11.31 43.18
N ILE A 313 -17.66 10.12 43.56
CA ILE A 313 -18.08 8.83 43.01
C ILE A 313 -18.74 8.00 44.12
N PRO A 314 -19.89 7.34 43.86
CA PRO A 314 -20.46 6.39 44.81
C PRO A 314 -19.46 5.32 45.26
N ALA A 315 -19.30 5.10 46.56
CA ALA A 315 -18.43 4.04 47.09
C ALA A 315 -18.76 2.64 46.53
N SER A 316 -20.00 2.42 46.10
CA SER A 316 -20.45 1.21 45.42
C SER A 316 -19.79 0.99 44.05
N GLN A 317 -19.52 2.06 43.30
CA GLN A 317 -18.78 2.01 42.03
C GLN A 317 -17.27 1.79 42.25
N LEU A 318 -16.71 2.36 43.31
CA LEU A 318 -15.31 2.12 43.70
C LEU A 318 -15.05 0.67 44.12
N MET A 319 -16.01 0.02 44.78
CA MET A 319 -15.85 -1.35 45.31
C MET A 319 -16.25 -2.45 44.32
N ARG A 320 -17.12 -2.19 43.32
CA ARG A 320 -17.62 -3.22 42.38
C ARG A 320 -16.94 -3.25 41.01
N GLY A 321 -16.13 -2.25 40.65
CA GLY A 321 -15.25 -2.25 39.46
C GLY A 321 -15.93 -2.25 38.07
N ARG A 322 -17.20 -2.65 37.93
CA ARG A 322 -17.97 -2.64 36.67
C ARG A 322 -19.42 -2.23 36.94
N ASP A 323 -20.03 -1.54 35.97
CA ASP A 323 -21.46 -1.19 35.99
C ASP A 323 -22.32 -2.48 36.01
N PRO A 324 -23.18 -2.71 37.01
CA PRO A 324 -24.03 -3.91 37.08
C PRO A 324 -25.07 -3.98 35.95
N PHE A 325 -25.36 -2.87 35.27
CA PHE A 325 -26.27 -2.83 34.13
C PHE A 325 -25.56 -3.05 32.78
N LEU A 326 -24.23 -3.21 32.78
CA LEU A 326 -23.45 -3.48 31.57
C LEU A 326 -23.99 -4.67 30.74
N PRO A 327 -24.50 -5.78 31.33
CA PRO A 327 -25.07 -6.88 30.56
C PRO A 327 -26.30 -6.52 29.71
N PHE A 328 -26.99 -5.41 30.01
CA PHE A 328 -28.11 -4.87 29.22
C PHE A 328 -27.64 -3.94 28.08
N SER A 329 -26.34 -3.71 27.94
CA SER A 329 -25.81 -2.90 26.84
C SER A 329 -25.54 -3.77 25.61
N VAL A 330 -26.10 -3.39 24.46
CA VAL A 330 -25.82 -4.01 23.17
C VAL A 330 -24.91 -3.11 22.36
N ASN A 331 -23.71 -3.61 22.01
CA ASN A 331 -22.83 -2.89 21.09
C ASN A 331 -23.22 -3.20 19.66
N VAL A 332 -23.89 -2.26 18.98
CA VAL A 332 -24.11 -2.35 17.52
C VAL A 332 -22.77 -2.07 16.84
N PHE A 333 -22.02 -3.14 16.62
CA PHE A 333 -20.62 -3.12 16.19
C PHE A 333 -20.49 -2.80 14.71
N VAL A 334 -21.37 -3.34 13.86
CA VAL A 334 -21.54 -2.92 12.46
C VAL A 334 -23.03 -2.64 12.23
N ASP A 335 -23.34 -1.40 11.88
CA ASP A 335 -24.69 -0.93 11.57
C ASP A 335 -24.83 -0.72 10.06
N ASN A 336 -25.73 -1.46 9.44
CA ASN A 336 -26.01 -1.37 8.02
C ASN A 336 -27.40 -0.80 7.71
N SER A 337 -28.08 -0.17 8.68
CA SER A 337 -29.44 0.36 8.49
C SER A 337 -29.60 1.32 7.31
N GLU A 338 -28.56 2.08 6.96
CA GLU A 338 -28.56 3.06 5.86
C GLU A 338 -27.82 2.57 4.61
N THR A 339 -27.33 1.32 4.61
CA THR A 339 -26.49 0.79 3.53
C THR A 339 -27.33 0.25 2.36
N SER A 340 -27.19 0.84 1.17
CA SER A 340 -27.83 0.33 -0.05
C SER A 340 -26.95 -0.71 -0.75
N GLY A 341 -27.08 -1.98 -0.36
CA GLY A 341 -26.35 -3.12 -0.96
C GLY A 341 -24.99 -3.43 -0.31
N PRO A 342 -24.17 -4.31 -0.92
CA PRO A 342 -22.85 -4.66 -0.43
C PRO A 342 -21.92 -3.44 -0.24
N PRO A 343 -21.25 -3.33 0.92
CA PRO A 343 -20.35 -2.21 1.19
C PRO A 343 -19.12 -2.23 0.28
N VAL A 344 -18.65 -1.05 -0.13
CA VAL A 344 -17.40 -0.86 -0.89
C VAL A 344 -16.51 0.08 -0.11
N ILE A 345 -15.60 -0.49 0.68
CA ILE A 345 -14.73 0.26 1.58
C ILE A 345 -13.37 0.47 0.93
N VAL A 346 -12.89 1.71 0.97
CA VAL A 346 -11.49 2.06 0.64
C VAL A 346 -10.86 2.53 1.93
N GLU A 347 -9.82 1.84 2.41
CA GLU A 347 -9.06 2.27 3.58
C GLU A 347 -7.78 2.99 3.12
N PRO A 348 -7.72 4.32 3.20
CA PRO A 348 -6.57 5.09 2.72
C PRO A 348 -5.35 5.00 3.64
N ASN A 349 -5.53 4.59 4.91
CA ASN A 349 -4.45 4.42 5.87
C ASN A 349 -4.57 3.05 6.55
N PRO A 350 -4.11 1.96 5.89
CA PRO A 350 -4.31 0.60 6.34
C PRO A 350 -3.39 0.22 7.51
N ASN A 351 -3.42 0.98 8.61
CA ASN A 351 -2.83 0.58 9.87
C ASN A 351 -3.68 -0.52 10.54
N TYR A 352 -3.11 -1.19 11.54
CA TYR A 352 -3.74 -2.36 12.15
C TYR A 352 -5.13 -2.07 12.72
N ALA A 353 -5.28 -0.98 13.47
CA ALA A 353 -6.55 -0.61 14.09
C ALA A 353 -7.62 -0.24 13.06
N ASN A 354 -7.23 0.47 11.99
CA ASN A 354 -8.15 0.84 10.92
C ASN A 354 -8.62 -0.39 10.13
N ILE A 355 -7.77 -1.41 9.96
CA ILE A 355 -8.12 -2.59 9.17
C ILE A 355 -8.91 -3.63 9.98
N PHE A 356 -8.45 -3.94 11.19
CA PHE A 356 -8.98 -5.06 12.00
C PHE A 356 -9.84 -4.60 13.19
N GLY A 357 -9.97 -3.30 13.42
CA GLY A 357 -10.69 -2.74 14.55
C GLY A 357 -9.82 -2.60 15.80
N LYS A 358 -10.40 -2.05 16.86
CA LYS A 358 -9.70 -1.81 18.12
C LYS A 358 -10.63 -1.90 19.32
N THR A 359 -10.03 -2.14 20.48
CA THR A 359 -10.70 -2.01 21.78
C THR A 359 -10.32 -0.65 22.37
N GLU A 360 -11.30 0.24 22.55
CA GLU A 360 -11.06 1.48 23.28
C GLU A 360 -10.87 1.19 24.77
N ARG A 361 -10.04 2.01 25.44
CA ARG A 361 -9.72 1.87 26.86
C ARG A 361 -9.97 3.20 27.55
N ARG A 362 -10.59 3.18 28.73
CA ARG A 362 -10.75 4.35 29.61
C ARG A 362 -9.78 4.23 30.77
N PHE A 363 -9.11 5.33 31.11
CA PHE A 363 -8.24 5.36 32.28
C PHE A 363 -9.07 5.64 33.54
N LEU A 364 -9.03 4.71 34.49
CA LEU A 364 -9.78 4.77 35.75
C LEU A 364 -8.86 4.25 36.87
N PHE A 365 -8.70 5.04 37.93
CA PHE A 365 -7.97 4.66 39.16
C PHE A 365 -6.58 4.03 38.94
N GLY A 366 -5.77 4.59 38.04
CA GLY A 366 -4.40 4.09 37.81
C GLY A 366 -4.31 2.88 36.87
N GLY A 367 -5.45 2.41 36.33
CA GLY A 367 -5.52 1.32 35.36
C GLY A 367 -6.34 1.67 34.12
N TYR A 368 -6.31 0.79 33.13
CA TYR A 368 -7.15 0.85 31.94
C TYR A 368 -8.30 -0.15 32.06
N LEU A 369 -9.53 0.32 31.87
CA LEU A 369 -10.72 -0.52 31.82
C LEU A 369 -11.31 -0.51 30.40
N SER A 370 -11.77 -1.68 29.95
CA SER A 370 -12.49 -1.86 28.69
C SER A 370 -13.65 -2.83 28.88
N ASP A 371 -14.74 -2.61 28.17
CA ASP A 371 -15.89 -3.51 28.07
C ASP A 371 -16.35 -3.70 26.62
N HIS A 372 -17.31 -4.59 26.39
CA HIS A 372 -17.74 -4.97 25.04
C HIS A 372 -18.39 -3.83 24.24
N THR A 373 -18.84 -2.76 24.90
CA THR A 373 -19.38 -1.56 24.24
C THR A 373 -18.29 -0.66 23.65
N MET A 374 -17.04 -0.90 24.04
CA MET A 374 -15.85 -0.15 23.62
C MET A 374 -15.13 -0.76 22.41
N LEU A 375 -15.67 -1.85 21.85
CA LEU A 375 -15.16 -2.47 20.63
C LEU A 375 -15.57 -1.62 19.42
N LYS A 376 -14.59 -1.28 18.57
CA LYS A 376 -14.79 -0.51 17.34
C LYS A 376 -14.41 -1.34 16.11
N PRO A 377 -15.25 -1.35 15.06
CA PRO A 377 -14.96 -2.10 13.83
C PRO A 377 -13.80 -1.45 13.06
N GLY A 378 -13.09 -2.27 12.31
CA GLY A 378 -12.18 -1.83 11.25
C GLY A 378 -12.80 -2.00 9.86
N ALA A 379 -12.02 -1.67 8.84
CA ALA A 379 -12.42 -1.71 7.45
C ALA A 379 -12.85 -3.12 7.01
N PHE A 380 -12.26 -4.19 7.55
CA PHE A 380 -12.71 -5.56 7.25
C PHE A 380 -14.14 -5.82 7.69
N GLN A 381 -14.47 -5.42 8.92
CA GLN A 381 -15.80 -5.67 9.48
C GLN A 381 -16.84 -4.79 8.80
N LEU A 382 -16.48 -3.55 8.47
CA LEU A 382 -17.33 -2.63 7.68
C LEU A 382 -17.53 -3.09 6.24
N ALA A 383 -16.55 -3.76 5.63
CA ALA A 383 -16.63 -4.28 4.26
C ALA A 383 -17.35 -5.64 4.15
N ASN A 384 -17.83 -6.20 5.26
CA ASN A 384 -18.37 -7.55 5.29
C ASN A 384 -19.58 -7.72 4.34
N GLY A 385 -19.54 -8.78 3.52
CA GLY A 385 -20.49 -9.04 2.44
C GLY A 385 -20.22 -8.26 1.14
N GLY A 386 -19.13 -7.49 1.08
CA GLY A 386 -18.79 -6.62 -0.04
C GLY A 386 -17.30 -6.61 -0.38
N TYR A 387 -16.73 -5.42 -0.55
CA TYR A 387 -15.42 -5.20 -1.15
C TYR A 387 -14.54 -4.29 -0.28
N LEU A 388 -13.26 -4.66 -0.14
CA LEU A 388 -12.24 -3.88 0.55
C LEU A 388 -11.09 -3.57 -0.40
N LEU A 389 -10.87 -2.29 -0.68
CA LEU A 389 -9.79 -1.80 -1.53
C LEU A 389 -8.66 -1.24 -0.66
N LEU A 390 -7.44 -1.73 -0.90
CA LEU A 390 -6.25 -1.39 -0.12
C LEU A 390 -5.07 -1.07 -1.03
N SER A 391 -4.22 -0.14 -0.60
CA SER A 391 -2.91 0.10 -1.20
C SER A 391 -1.92 -0.97 -0.74
N ALA A 392 -1.31 -1.67 -1.70
CA ALA A 392 -0.39 -2.78 -1.40
C ALA A 392 0.88 -2.29 -0.67
N ILE A 393 1.41 -1.13 -1.07
CA ILE A 393 2.59 -0.56 -0.42
C ILE A 393 2.28 -0.14 1.02
N ASP A 394 1.11 0.44 1.27
CA ASP A 394 0.72 0.91 2.61
C ASP A 394 0.43 -0.27 3.55
N VAL A 395 -0.15 -1.36 3.03
CA VAL A 395 -0.35 -2.61 3.79
C VAL A 395 1.00 -3.21 4.21
N LEU A 396 1.99 -3.19 3.33
CA LEU A 396 3.31 -3.77 3.60
C LEU A 396 4.19 -2.88 4.47
N SER A 397 4.02 -1.55 4.39
CA SER A 397 4.77 -0.61 5.22
C SER A 397 4.28 -0.55 6.66
N ASN A 398 3.03 -0.96 6.93
CA ASN A 398 2.48 -1.01 8.28
C ASN A 398 2.78 -2.36 8.96
N PRO A 399 3.58 -2.39 10.05
CA PRO A 399 3.96 -3.63 10.71
C PRO A 399 2.76 -4.46 11.16
N GLY A 400 2.83 -5.78 10.96
CA GLY A 400 1.80 -6.73 11.39
C GLY A 400 0.53 -6.78 10.52
N VAL A 401 0.30 -5.80 9.65
CA VAL A 401 -0.92 -5.74 8.83
C VAL A 401 -0.93 -6.84 7.76
N TRP A 402 0.16 -7.04 7.02
CA TRP A 402 0.23 -8.08 5.99
C TRP A 402 0.00 -9.50 6.55
N PRO A 403 0.70 -9.95 7.62
CA PRO A 403 0.42 -11.26 8.22
C PRO A 403 -1.01 -11.42 8.74
N ALA A 404 -1.56 -10.39 9.38
CA ALA A 404 -2.94 -10.41 9.87
C ALA A 404 -3.95 -10.45 8.72
N LEU A 405 -3.69 -9.72 7.63
CA LEU A 405 -4.51 -9.72 6.41
C LEU A 405 -4.59 -11.11 5.81
N LYS A 406 -3.45 -11.78 5.63
CA LYS A 406 -3.40 -13.17 5.13
C LYS A 406 -4.20 -14.11 6.03
N ARG A 407 -4.02 -14.01 7.35
CA ARG A 407 -4.74 -14.82 8.34
C ARG A 407 -6.25 -14.61 8.23
N THR A 408 -6.70 -13.37 8.23
CA THR A 408 -8.12 -12.98 8.14
C THR A 408 -8.76 -13.47 6.84
N ILE A 409 -8.07 -13.37 5.70
CA ILE A 409 -8.54 -13.91 4.42
C ILE A 409 -8.65 -15.45 4.47
N LYS A 410 -7.65 -16.14 5.02
CA LYS A 410 -7.60 -17.61 5.07
C LYS A 410 -8.61 -18.20 6.06
N THR A 411 -8.77 -17.59 7.23
CA THR A 411 -9.67 -18.09 8.28
C THR A 411 -11.10 -17.60 8.13
N LYS A 412 -11.35 -16.61 7.25
CA LYS A 412 -12.65 -15.93 7.12
C LYS A 412 -13.16 -15.37 8.45
N GLU A 413 -12.24 -14.90 9.28
CA GLU A 413 -12.53 -14.32 10.59
C GLU A 413 -11.72 -13.04 10.81
N ALA A 414 -12.39 -11.95 11.18
CA ALA A 414 -11.77 -10.72 11.62
C ALA A 414 -11.68 -10.69 13.15
N ARG A 415 -10.45 -10.56 13.66
CA ARG A 415 -10.14 -10.57 15.09
C ARG A 415 -9.73 -9.16 15.53
N ILE A 416 -10.29 -8.70 16.64
CA ILE A 416 -9.85 -7.47 17.29
C ILE A 416 -8.72 -7.88 18.25
N GLU A 417 -7.49 -7.59 17.85
CA GLU A 417 -6.26 -7.90 18.60
C GLU A 417 -5.43 -6.62 18.78
N ASP A 418 -4.58 -6.58 19.81
CA ASP A 418 -3.59 -5.54 19.99
C ASP A 418 -2.23 -6.07 19.48
N PRO A 419 -1.64 -5.49 18.43
CA PRO A 419 -0.35 -5.95 17.89
C PRO A 419 0.76 -5.98 18.94
N PHE A 420 0.73 -5.07 19.92
CA PHE A 420 1.76 -4.99 20.95
C PHE A 420 1.65 -6.11 22.00
N GLU A 421 0.47 -6.71 22.18
CA GLU A 421 0.31 -7.91 23.00
C GLU A 421 1.04 -9.10 22.37
N GLN A 422 1.05 -9.23 21.03
CA GLN A 422 1.78 -10.31 20.34
C GLN A 422 3.30 -10.21 20.52
N TYR A 423 3.83 -9.01 20.69
CA TYR A 423 5.26 -8.78 20.95
C TYR A 423 5.64 -8.85 22.44
N GLY A 424 4.68 -9.12 23.34
CA GLY A 424 4.92 -9.20 24.79
C GLY A 424 5.33 -7.87 25.44
N LEU A 425 5.16 -6.75 24.74
CA LEU A 425 5.55 -5.42 25.21
C LEU A 425 4.52 -4.80 26.17
N VAL A 426 3.29 -5.33 26.14
CA VAL A 426 2.16 -4.86 26.95
C VAL A 426 1.37 -6.07 27.46
N MET A 427 1.27 -6.23 28.78
CA MET A 427 0.54 -7.31 29.45
C MET A 427 -0.67 -6.73 30.19
N PHE A 428 -1.67 -6.22 29.47
CA PHE A 428 -2.97 -5.95 30.06
C PHE A 428 -3.87 -7.18 29.88
N GLN A 429 -4.67 -7.55 30.88
CA GLN A 429 -5.81 -8.45 30.66
C GLN A 429 -6.83 -7.70 29.81
N GLY A 430 -6.69 -7.79 28.49
CA GLY A 430 -7.61 -7.21 27.52
C GLY A 430 -8.79 -8.12 27.20
N LEU A 431 -9.91 -7.52 26.75
CA LEU A 431 -11.02 -8.27 26.16
C LEU A 431 -10.52 -9.14 25.01
N ARG A 432 -11.09 -10.35 24.88
CA ARG A 432 -10.89 -11.27 23.77
C ARG A 432 -12.23 -11.54 23.10
N PRO A 433 -12.75 -10.59 22.30
CA PRO A 433 -14.02 -10.73 21.63
C PRO A 433 -14.04 -11.97 20.73
N GLN A 434 -15.20 -12.60 20.61
CA GLN A 434 -15.39 -13.65 19.61
C GLN A 434 -15.07 -13.08 18.21
N PRO A 435 -14.26 -13.77 17.38
CA PRO A 435 -13.96 -13.32 16.03
C PRO A 435 -15.23 -13.15 15.19
N MET A 436 -15.28 -12.10 14.37
CA MET A 436 -16.39 -11.86 13.45
C MET A 436 -16.20 -12.69 12.17
N PRO A 437 -17.13 -13.58 11.79
CA PRO A 437 -17.10 -14.21 10.48
C PRO A 437 -17.19 -13.17 9.37
N ILE A 438 -16.33 -13.29 8.37
CA ILE A 438 -16.25 -12.35 7.24
C ILE A 438 -16.35 -13.03 5.88
N ASP A 439 -17.01 -12.35 4.95
CA ASP A 439 -17.08 -12.66 3.53
C ASP A 439 -16.76 -11.37 2.76
N VAL A 440 -15.47 -11.10 2.57
CA VAL A 440 -14.97 -9.85 1.98
C VAL A 440 -14.11 -10.17 0.77
N LYS A 441 -14.41 -9.52 -0.35
CA LYS A 441 -13.54 -9.53 -1.53
C LYS A 441 -12.46 -8.46 -1.35
N VAL A 442 -11.20 -8.87 -1.26
CA VAL A 442 -10.07 -7.94 -1.10
C VAL A 442 -9.48 -7.58 -2.47
N LEU A 443 -9.20 -6.30 -2.65
CA LEU A 443 -8.54 -5.76 -3.85
C LEU A 443 -7.31 -4.97 -3.42
N LEU A 444 -6.13 -5.50 -3.73
CA LEU A 444 -4.86 -4.79 -3.51
C LEU A 444 -4.51 -4.00 -4.76
N ILE A 445 -4.12 -2.74 -4.58
CA ILE A 445 -3.69 -1.86 -5.67
C ILE A 445 -2.22 -1.52 -5.46
N GLY A 446 -1.39 -1.80 -6.45
CA GLY A 446 0.05 -1.59 -6.34
C GLY A 446 0.77 -1.63 -7.69
N ASP A 447 2.10 -1.53 -7.62
CA ASP A 447 2.95 -1.60 -8.80
C ASP A 447 3.20 -3.06 -9.24
N ALA A 448 3.54 -3.23 -10.52
CA ALA A 448 3.81 -4.55 -11.08
C ALA A 448 5.01 -5.26 -10.44
N TRP A 449 6.05 -4.51 -10.04
CA TRP A 449 7.23 -5.10 -9.39
C TRP A 449 6.85 -5.69 -8.02
N LEU A 450 6.01 -5.00 -7.25
CA LEU A 450 5.59 -5.43 -5.92
C LEU A 450 4.78 -6.74 -5.99
N TYR A 451 3.91 -6.88 -6.99
CA TYR A 451 3.26 -8.16 -7.30
C TYR A 451 4.27 -9.28 -7.50
N GLN A 452 5.32 -9.05 -8.31
CA GLN A 452 6.32 -10.07 -8.61
C GLN A 452 7.10 -10.48 -7.35
N TYR A 453 7.43 -9.54 -6.46
CA TYR A 453 8.08 -9.87 -5.20
C TYR A 453 7.17 -10.71 -4.29
N LEU A 454 5.91 -10.32 -4.11
CA LEU A 454 4.97 -11.12 -3.31
C LEU A 454 4.79 -12.52 -3.90
N ALA A 455 4.62 -12.60 -5.21
CA ALA A 455 4.50 -13.87 -5.94
C ALA A 455 5.75 -14.76 -5.85
N MET A 456 6.95 -14.18 -5.79
CA MET A 456 8.20 -14.93 -5.77
C MET A 456 8.62 -15.35 -4.36
N TYR A 457 8.29 -14.55 -3.34
CA TYR A 457 8.83 -14.71 -1.99
C TYR A 457 7.80 -15.04 -0.91
N ASP A 458 6.49 -14.90 -1.18
CA ASP A 458 5.43 -15.24 -0.23
C ASP A 458 4.54 -16.36 -0.78
N GLU A 459 4.75 -17.59 -0.29
CA GLU A 459 4.03 -18.79 -0.74
C GLU A 459 2.51 -18.67 -0.56
N ASP A 460 2.07 -18.00 0.52
CA ASP A 460 0.64 -17.81 0.81
C ASP A 460 -0.03 -16.91 -0.23
N PHE A 461 0.73 -16.02 -0.89
CA PHE A 461 0.19 -15.00 -1.79
C PHE A 461 -0.64 -15.63 -2.92
N TRP A 462 -0.15 -16.74 -3.49
CA TRP A 462 -0.85 -17.45 -4.57
C TRP A 462 -2.15 -18.12 -4.13
N GLU A 463 -2.25 -18.48 -2.85
CA GLU A 463 -3.47 -19.05 -2.30
C GLU A 463 -4.56 -17.99 -2.14
N ILE A 464 -4.18 -16.75 -1.83
CA ILE A 464 -5.11 -15.66 -1.50
C ILE A 464 -5.38 -14.67 -2.65
N PHE A 465 -4.44 -14.44 -3.57
CA PHE A 465 -4.53 -13.51 -4.71
C PHE A 465 -4.29 -14.21 -6.05
N LYS A 466 -5.26 -15.00 -6.50
CA LYS A 466 -5.18 -15.76 -7.78
C LYS A 466 -5.37 -14.90 -9.02
N VAL A 467 -5.91 -13.69 -8.89
CA VAL A 467 -6.25 -12.83 -10.03
C VAL A 467 -5.33 -11.62 -10.06
N LYS A 468 -4.56 -11.50 -11.16
CA LYS A 468 -3.77 -10.30 -11.47
C LYS A 468 -4.50 -9.48 -12.54
N ALA A 469 -4.95 -8.28 -12.16
CA ALA A 469 -5.45 -7.27 -13.09
C ALA A 469 -4.32 -6.32 -13.47
N ASP A 470 -3.71 -6.55 -14.64
CA ASP A 470 -2.48 -5.89 -15.08
C ASP A 470 -2.79 -4.70 -16.00
N PHE A 471 -2.63 -3.48 -15.49
CA PHE A 471 -2.83 -2.24 -16.23
C PHE A 471 -1.58 -1.89 -17.02
N ASP A 472 -1.72 -1.86 -18.34
CA ASP A 472 -0.65 -1.43 -19.24
C ASP A 472 -0.48 0.09 -19.17
N TYR A 473 0.75 0.60 -19.30
CA TYR A 473 1.04 2.04 -19.37
C TYR A 473 1.03 2.58 -20.80
N GLU A 474 0.92 1.69 -21.79
CA GLU A 474 0.84 1.99 -23.21
C GLU A 474 -0.43 1.36 -23.81
N ILE A 475 -1.04 2.06 -24.78
CA ILE A 475 -2.19 1.57 -25.54
C ILE A 475 -1.96 1.83 -27.03
N ASP A 476 -2.59 1.01 -27.89
CA ASP A 476 -2.51 1.20 -29.33
C ASP A 476 -3.17 2.52 -29.76
N ARG A 477 -2.53 3.24 -30.69
CA ARG A 477 -3.08 4.46 -31.31
C ARG A 477 -4.10 4.11 -32.40
N SER A 478 -5.20 3.47 -32.01
CA SER A 478 -6.34 3.19 -32.89
C SER A 478 -7.31 4.37 -32.95
N LYS A 479 -8.14 4.46 -34.00
CA LYS A 479 -9.19 5.50 -34.12
C LYS A 479 -10.11 5.51 -32.91
N GLU A 480 -10.45 4.33 -32.40
CA GLU A 480 -11.27 4.14 -31.21
C GLU A 480 -10.59 4.71 -29.94
N ASN A 481 -9.33 4.33 -29.69
CA ASN A 481 -8.60 4.81 -28.52
C ASN A 481 -8.35 6.33 -28.59
N MET A 482 -8.13 6.88 -29.78
CA MET A 482 -8.04 8.33 -29.98
C MET A 482 -9.36 9.02 -29.61
N MET A 483 -10.51 8.50 -30.05
CA MET A 483 -11.81 9.06 -29.68
C MET A 483 -12.07 8.97 -28.18
N HIS A 484 -11.76 7.84 -27.56
CA HIS A 484 -11.85 7.69 -26.10
C HIS A 484 -10.94 8.67 -25.35
N TYR A 485 -9.75 8.99 -25.89
CA TYR A 485 -8.86 10.00 -25.32
C TYR A 485 -9.49 11.39 -25.35
N ALA A 486 -10.15 11.75 -26.45
CA ALA A 486 -10.87 13.00 -26.57
C ALA A 486 -12.05 13.08 -25.56
N CYS A 487 -12.80 11.98 -25.39
CA CYS A 487 -13.82 11.87 -24.34
C CYS A 487 -13.24 11.97 -22.92
N PHE A 488 -12.01 11.49 -22.70
CA PHE A 488 -11.31 11.65 -21.42
C PHE A 488 -10.98 13.12 -21.15
N ILE A 489 -10.49 13.86 -22.15
CA ILE A 489 -10.24 15.30 -22.05
C ILE A 489 -11.55 16.04 -21.75
N SER A 490 -12.64 15.72 -22.46
CA SER A 490 -13.98 16.27 -22.18
C SER A 490 -14.40 16.02 -20.73
N GLY A 491 -14.27 14.77 -20.26
CA GLY A 491 -14.62 14.41 -18.88
C GLY A 491 -13.74 15.09 -17.81
N CYS A 492 -12.50 15.46 -18.15
CA CYS A 492 -11.69 16.33 -17.28
C CYS A 492 -12.28 17.74 -17.24
N CYS A 493 -12.69 18.27 -18.39
CA CYS A 493 -13.27 19.61 -18.49
C CYS A 493 -14.52 19.76 -17.63
N GLU A 494 -15.47 18.82 -17.77
CA GLU A 494 -16.75 18.86 -17.04
C GLU A 494 -16.56 18.73 -15.53
N LYS A 495 -15.73 17.78 -15.08
CA LYS A 495 -15.53 17.51 -13.64
C LYS A 495 -14.87 18.67 -12.89
N SER A 496 -14.07 19.46 -13.58
CA SER A 496 -13.30 20.56 -12.98
C SER A 496 -13.80 21.95 -13.39
N GLY A 497 -14.90 22.04 -14.15
CA GLY A 497 -15.44 23.32 -14.62
C GLY A 497 -14.46 24.11 -15.51
N MET A 498 -13.64 23.40 -16.29
CA MET A 498 -12.58 23.97 -17.13
C MET A 498 -13.09 24.36 -18.53
N ARG A 499 -12.35 25.23 -19.23
CA ARG A 499 -12.58 25.51 -20.66
C ARG A 499 -12.41 24.24 -21.50
N HIS A 500 -13.24 24.10 -22.52
CA HIS A 500 -13.14 22.98 -23.46
C HIS A 500 -12.02 23.18 -24.50
N PHE A 501 -11.53 22.06 -25.02
CA PHE A 501 -10.46 21.98 -26.00
C PHE A 501 -11.04 21.91 -27.42
N ASP A 502 -10.44 22.64 -28.37
CA ASP A 502 -10.72 22.44 -29.79
C ASP A 502 -10.00 21.18 -30.33
N LYS A 503 -10.34 20.77 -31.55
CA LYS A 503 -9.70 19.60 -32.18
C LYS A 503 -8.19 19.73 -32.37
N THR A 504 -7.65 20.95 -32.50
CA THR A 504 -6.19 21.15 -32.61
C THR A 504 -5.47 20.92 -31.29
N ALA A 505 -6.05 21.36 -30.17
CA ALA A 505 -5.53 21.10 -28.84
C ALA A 505 -5.60 19.61 -28.48
N VAL A 506 -6.69 18.94 -28.85
CA VAL A 506 -6.80 17.47 -28.66
C VAL A 506 -5.71 16.73 -29.44
N ALA A 507 -5.45 17.13 -30.69
CA ALA A 507 -4.37 16.57 -31.50
C ALA A 507 -3.00 16.73 -30.80
N GLU A 508 -2.67 17.92 -30.31
CA GLU A 508 -1.40 18.17 -29.63
C GLU A 508 -1.25 17.38 -28.31
N VAL A 509 -2.35 17.21 -27.55
CA VAL A 509 -2.35 16.36 -26.35
C VAL A 509 -2.04 14.89 -26.72
N MET A 510 -2.55 14.39 -27.84
CA MET A 510 -2.24 13.02 -28.29
C MET A 510 -0.80 12.87 -28.75
N GLU A 511 -0.25 13.86 -29.45
CA GLU A 511 1.16 13.87 -29.83
C GLU A 511 2.07 13.85 -28.59
N TYR A 512 1.71 14.63 -27.57
CA TYR A 512 2.39 14.58 -26.27
C TYR A 512 2.24 13.21 -25.59
N ALA A 513 1.05 12.59 -25.66
CA ALA A 513 0.81 11.25 -25.12
C ALA A 513 1.68 10.17 -25.80
N SER A 514 1.86 10.23 -27.13
CA SER A 514 2.81 9.37 -27.86
C SER A 514 4.27 9.67 -27.49
N ARG A 515 4.61 10.95 -27.27
CA ARG A 515 5.96 11.34 -26.83
C ARG A 515 6.32 10.76 -25.46
N LEU A 516 5.37 10.67 -24.53
CA LEU A 516 5.61 10.11 -23.19
C LEU A 516 5.98 8.62 -23.20
N VAL A 517 5.52 7.85 -24.19
CA VAL A 517 5.90 6.44 -24.39
C VAL A 517 7.00 6.26 -25.43
N ALA A 518 7.45 7.36 -26.06
CA ALA A 518 8.45 7.35 -27.13
C ALA A 518 8.12 6.34 -28.24
N ASP A 519 6.89 6.38 -28.74
CA ASP A 519 6.42 5.48 -29.81
C ASP A 519 5.32 6.16 -30.65
N GLN A 520 5.46 6.14 -31.97
CA GLN A 520 4.53 6.75 -32.93
C GLN A 520 3.21 5.95 -33.12
N GLU A 521 3.18 4.70 -32.68
CA GLU A 521 2.06 3.77 -32.82
C GLU A 521 1.30 3.58 -31.48
N LYS A 522 1.78 4.19 -30.39
CA LYS A 522 1.21 4.05 -29.04
C LYS A 522 0.84 5.40 -28.42
N LEU A 523 -0.02 5.36 -27.42
CA LEU A 523 -0.35 6.48 -26.53
C LEU A 523 -0.12 6.03 -25.08
N THR A 524 0.27 6.95 -24.19
CA THR A 524 0.29 6.63 -22.77
C THR A 524 -1.13 6.47 -22.20
N SER A 525 -1.31 5.48 -21.33
CA SER A 525 -2.51 5.32 -20.50
C SER A 525 -2.33 5.93 -19.10
N ARG A 526 -1.21 6.62 -18.83
CA ARG A 526 -0.97 7.33 -17.56
C ARG A 526 -1.77 8.64 -17.54
N PHE A 527 -3.10 8.52 -17.53
CA PHE A 527 -4.08 9.60 -17.59
C PHE A 527 -3.88 10.69 -16.55
N ALA A 528 -3.26 10.41 -15.41
CA ALA A 528 -2.90 11.45 -14.44
C ALA A 528 -1.93 12.49 -15.03
N LEU A 529 -0.90 12.05 -15.77
CA LEU A 529 0.08 12.95 -16.42
C LEU A 529 -0.56 13.80 -17.51
N ILE A 530 -1.54 13.21 -18.21
CA ILE A 530 -2.31 13.90 -19.25
C ILE A 530 -3.23 14.94 -18.65
N ARG A 531 -3.93 14.57 -17.56
CA ARG A 531 -4.79 15.50 -16.82
C ARG A 531 -4.00 16.72 -16.35
N GLU A 532 -2.77 16.55 -15.87
CA GLU A 532 -1.87 17.65 -15.51
C GLU A 532 -1.64 18.60 -16.70
N VAL A 533 -1.30 18.07 -17.89
CA VAL A 533 -1.08 18.89 -19.09
C VAL A 533 -2.37 19.57 -19.56
N VAL A 534 -3.51 18.89 -19.47
CA VAL A 534 -4.84 19.47 -19.76
C VAL A 534 -5.11 20.65 -18.82
N GLN A 535 -4.84 20.51 -17.52
CA GLN A 535 -5.01 21.58 -16.55
C GLN A 535 -4.06 22.76 -16.78
N GLU A 536 -2.79 22.49 -17.10
CA GLU A 536 -1.82 23.54 -17.40
C GLU A 536 -2.13 24.28 -18.70
N ALA A 537 -2.60 23.58 -19.74
CA ALA A 537 -3.01 24.19 -21.00
C ALA A 537 -4.26 25.07 -20.83
N GLU A 538 -5.21 24.64 -20.00
CA GLU A 538 -6.38 25.43 -19.60
C GLU A 538 -5.96 26.73 -18.91
N TYR A 539 -5.02 26.66 -17.96
CA TYR A 539 -4.47 27.84 -17.29
C TYR A 539 -3.90 28.86 -18.28
N TRP A 540 -3.14 28.40 -19.27
CA TRP A 540 -2.58 29.27 -20.31
C TRP A 540 -3.67 29.87 -21.21
N ALA A 541 -4.68 29.10 -21.59
CA ALA A 541 -5.83 29.61 -22.33
C ALA A 541 -6.59 30.69 -21.53
N GLY A 542 -6.69 30.51 -20.21
CA GLY A 542 -7.28 31.50 -19.32
C GLY A 542 -6.46 32.77 -19.18
N LYS A 543 -5.13 32.67 -19.18
CA LYS A 543 -4.22 33.83 -19.24
C LYS A 543 -4.37 34.60 -20.55
N ASP A 544 -4.57 33.91 -21.66
CA ASP A 544 -4.76 34.51 -22.98
C ASP A 544 -6.20 35.02 -23.19
N GLY A 545 -7.11 34.76 -22.24
CA GLY A 545 -8.49 35.26 -22.27
C GLY A 545 -9.38 34.64 -23.35
N VAL A 546 -9.05 33.44 -23.83
CA VAL A 546 -9.81 32.74 -24.88
C VAL A 546 -10.87 31.80 -24.28
N GLU A 547 -11.90 31.48 -25.08
CA GLU A 547 -12.99 30.57 -24.65
C GLU A 547 -12.63 29.08 -24.77
N LEU A 548 -11.81 28.73 -25.77
CA LEU A 548 -11.37 27.35 -26.04
C LEU A 548 -9.86 27.23 -25.89
N VAL A 549 -9.41 26.09 -25.37
CA VAL A 549 -8.00 25.71 -25.38
C VAL A 549 -7.62 25.31 -26.82
N LEU A 550 -6.46 25.79 -27.29
CA LEU A 550 -5.92 25.63 -28.65
C LEU A 550 -4.56 24.92 -28.56
N ALA A 551 -4.07 24.34 -29.67
CA ALA A 551 -2.78 23.65 -29.73
C ALA A 551 -1.62 24.43 -29.06
N ARG A 552 -1.49 25.74 -29.37
CA ARG A 552 -0.44 26.60 -28.79
C ARG A 552 -0.43 26.66 -27.25
N HIS A 553 -1.58 26.49 -26.60
CA HIS A 553 -1.65 26.49 -25.13
C HIS A 553 -1.14 25.16 -24.56
N VAL A 554 -1.34 24.05 -25.29
CA VAL A 554 -0.80 22.73 -24.94
C VAL A 554 0.72 22.71 -25.16
N GLU A 555 1.20 23.20 -26.29
CA GLU A 555 2.63 23.37 -26.57
C GLU A 555 3.31 24.16 -25.45
N LYS A 556 2.74 25.33 -25.11
CA LYS A 556 3.23 26.18 -24.02
C LYS A 556 3.22 25.48 -22.67
N ALA A 557 2.18 24.71 -22.35
CA ALA A 557 2.12 23.92 -21.11
C ALA A 557 3.30 22.93 -21.04
N VAL A 558 3.56 22.20 -22.12
CA VAL A 558 4.66 21.22 -22.20
C VAL A 558 6.03 21.89 -22.12
N GLU A 559 6.23 23.00 -22.83
CA GLU A 559 7.49 23.76 -22.82
C GLU A 559 7.80 24.35 -21.44
N GLU A 560 6.83 25.01 -20.83
CA GLU A 560 6.96 25.59 -19.49
C GLU A 560 7.16 24.50 -18.43
N ARG A 561 6.51 23.33 -18.58
CA ARG A 561 6.77 22.18 -17.73
C ARG A 561 8.22 21.73 -17.82
N PHE A 562 8.79 21.65 -19.02
CA PHE A 562 10.20 21.30 -19.18
C PHE A 562 11.12 22.38 -18.59
N PHE A 563 10.84 23.66 -18.85
CA PHE A 563 11.61 24.79 -18.33
C PHE A 563 11.68 24.82 -16.79
N ARG A 564 10.59 24.48 -16.10
CA ARG A 564 10.58 24.44 -14.63
C ARG A 564 11.55 23.40 -14.03
N HIS A 565 11.98 22.40 -14.80
CA HIS A 565 12.78 21.28 -14.28
C HIS A 565 14.16 21.13 -14.97
N ASN A 566 14.43 21.84 -16.08
CA ASN A 566 15.64 21.63 -16.89
C ASN A 566 16.87 22.44 -16.46
N LEU A 567 16.89 23.06 -15.27
CA LEU A 567 18.05 23.83 -14.80
C LEU A 567 19.39 23.03 -14.84
N PRO A 568 19.46 21.74 -14.44
CA PRO A 568 20.69 20.96 -14.57
C PRO A 568 21.18 20.82 -16.02
N ASP A 569 20.24 20.62 -16.96
CA ASP A 569 20.51 20.54 -18.39
C ASP A 569 21.06 21.87 -18.94
N GLU A 570 20.47 23.00 -18.53
CA GLU A 570 20.98 24.33 -18.87
C GLU A 570 22.41 24.57 -18.36
N ARG A 571 22.71 24.18 -17.13
CA ARG A 571 24.07 24.33 -16.56
C ARG A 571 25.11 23.48 -17.29
N ILE A 572 24.76 22.25 -17.65
CA ILE A 572 25.66 21.39 -18.43
C ILE A 572 25.91 21.99 -19.81
N ARG A 573 24.88 22.52 -20.49
CA ARG A 573 25.05 23.20 -21.77
C ARG A 573 25.93 24.44 -21.65
N GLU A 574 25.74 25.26 -20.64
CA GLU A 574 26.57 26.44 -20.37
C GLU A 574 28.06 26.03 -20.21
N MET A 575 28.34 24.94 -19.50
CA MET A 575 29.70 24.42 -19.34
C MET A 575 30.32 23.94 -20.66
N ILE A 576 29.52 23.34 -21.55
CA ILE A 576 29.98 22.91 -22.89
C ILE A 576 30.25 24.12 -23.80
N GLU A 577 29.38 25.13 -23.75
CA GLU A 577 29.52 26.37 -24.52
C GLU A 577 30.77 27.15 -24.11
N ARG A 578 31.01 27.26 -22.81
CA ARG A 578 32.20 27.90 -22.22
C ARG A 578 33.48 27.07 -22.36
N GLY A 579 33.38 25.84 -22.86
CA GLY A 579 34.52 24.95 -23.09
C GLY A 579 35.08 24.26 -21.85
N PHE A 580 34.40 24.32 -20.70
CA PHE A 580 34.78 23.53 -19.52
C PHE A 580 34.54 22.04 -19.75
N ILE A 581 33.46 21.70 -20.48
CA ILE A 581 33.21 20.36 -20.98
C ILE A 581 33.55 20.33 -22.46
N MET A 582 34.46 19.44 -22.84
CA MET A 582 35.02 19.37 -24.17
C MET A 582 34.14 18.54 -25.09
N VAL A 583 33.37 19.22 -25.94
CA VAL A 583 32.56 18.61 -27.01
C VAL A 583 32.76 19.40 -28.30
N ASP A 584 33.29 18.74 -29.33
CA ASP A 584 33.46 19.32 -30.66
C ASP A 584 32.20 19.06 -31.48
N VAL A 585 31.72 20.08 -32.20
CA VAL A 585 30.52 19.98 -33.06
C VAL A 585 30.83 20.33 -34.52
N ALA A 586 32.11 20.39 -34.87
CA ALA A 586 32.65 20.71 -36.18
C ALA A 586 34.02 20.03 -36.34
N GLY A 587 34.48 19.89 -37.59
CA GLY A 587 35.75 19.24 -37.91
C GLY A 587 35.69 17.71 -37.87
N ALA A 588 36.85 17.06 -37.94
CA ALA A 588 36.97 15.62 -37.93
C ALA A 588 38.28 15.18 -37.25
N GLU A 589 38.23 14.13 -36.44
CA GLU A 589 39.36 13.69 -35.60
C GLU A 589 39.52 12.16 -35.61
N VAL A 590 40.78 11.69 -35.55
CA VAL A 590 41.10 10.25 -35.56
C VAL A 590 40.90 9.66 -34.17
N GLY A 591 40.11 8.60 -34.09
CA GLY A 591 39.84 7.88 -32.86
C GLY A 591 39.02 8.68 -31.85
N GLN A 592 38.26 9.69 -32.31
CA GLN A 592 37.38 10.49 -31.46
C GLN A 592 35.97 10.54 -32.05
N VAL A 593 34.95 10.45 -31.21
CA VAL A 593 33.54 10.52 -31.61
C VAL A 593 32.68 11.04 -30.47
N ASN A 594 31.58 11.72 -30.79
CA ASN A 594 30.59 12.12 -29.79
C ASN A 594 29.61 10.97 -29.53
N GLY A 595 29.64 10.41 -28.32
CA GLY A 595 28.58 9.56 -27.78
C GLY A 595 27.45 10.38 -27.17
N LEU A 596 26.32 9.72 -26.92
CA LEU A 596 25.14 10.35 -26.29
C LEU A 596 24.68 9.52 -25.09
N SER A 597 24.62 10.17 -23.93
CA SER A 597 24.05 9.62 -22.70
C SER A 597 22.74 10.30 -22.33
N ILE A 598 22.00 9.72 -21.38
CA ILE A 598 20.76 10.28 -20.85
C ILE A 598 20.94 10.48 -19.35
N TYR A 599 20.55 11.66 -18.89
CA TYR A 599 20.33 11.94 -17.49
C TYR A 599 18.84 11.83 -17.21
N SER A 600 18.48 11.09 -16.16
CA SER A 600 17.09 10.89 -15.72
C SER A 600 17.03 11.20 -14.23
N LEU A 601 16.50 12.38 -13.89
CA LEU A 601 16.42 12.89 -12.51
C LEU A 601 15.07 12.61 -11.85
N GLY A 602 14.19 11.87 -12.54
CA GLY A 602 12.85 11.50 -12.10
C GLY A 602 11.78 12.48 -12.62
N ASP A 603 12.00 13.78 -12.43
CA ASP A 603 11.14 14.87 -12.90
C ASP A 603 11.47 15.35 -14.33
N VAL A 604 12.74 15.23 -14.73
CA VAL A 604 13.23 15.57 -16.07
C VAL A 604 14.17 14.50 -16.62
N ALA A 605 14.14 14.32 -17.94
CA ALA A 605 15.13 13.54 -18.66
C ALA A 605 15.66 14.34 -19.86
N PHE A 606 16.99 14.34 -20.03
CA PHE A 606 17.66 15.07 -21.11
C PHE A 606 18.92 14.33 -21.58
N GLY A 607 19.32 14.58 -22.83
CA GLY A 607 20.51 13.98 -23.41
C GLY A 607 21.74 14.85 -23.22
N LYS A 608 22.91 14.22 -23.04
CA LYS A 608 24.21 14.89 -22.97
C LYS A 608 25.17 14.27 -23.98
N PRO A 609 25.81 15.06 -24.85
CA PRO A 609 26.92 14.55 -25.65
C PRO A 609 28.19 14.40 -24.80
N SER A 610 28.88 13.29 -25.01
CA SER A 610 30.14 12.96 -24.35
C SER A 610 31.19 12.64 -25.40
N ARG A 611 32.38 13.20 -25.25
CA ARG A 611 33.52 12.86 -26.10
C ARG A 611 34.05 11.49 -25.72
N ILE A 612 34.11 10.59 -26.69
CA ILE A 612 34.69 9.26 -26.53
C ILE A 612 35.96 9.19 -27.37
N THR A 613 37.06 8.73 -26.77
CA THR A 613 38.34 8.56 -27.45
C THR A 613 38.77 7.10 -27.49
N CYS A 614 39.49 6.73 -28.54
CA CYS A 614 40.16 5.45 -28.68
C CYS A 614 41.59 5.67 -29.15
N LYS A 615 42.55 5.03 -28.47
CA LYS A 615 43.96 4.98 -28.88
C LYS A 615 44.40 3.54 -29.06
N THR A 616 44.91 3.23 -30.25
CA THR A 616 45.42 1.90 -30.60
C THR A 616 46.94 1.89 -30.68
N PHE A 617 47.58 0.92 -30.04
CA PHE A 617 49.02 0.74 -30.00
C PHE A 617 49.42 -0.74 -30.05
N LEU A 618 50.70 -1.01 -30.29
CA LEU A 618 51.22 -2.37 -30.39
C LEU A 618 51.16 -3.05 -29.02
N GLY A 619 50.51 -4.21 -28.93
CA GLY A 619 50.40 -4.97 -27.69
C GLY A 619 49.45 -6.18 -27.82
N ARG A 620 49.23 -6.86 -26.70
CA ARG A 620 48.38 -8.06 -26.59
C ARG A 620 47.19 -7.91 -25.61
N GLY A 621 46.96 -6.70 -25.10
CA GLY A 621 45.94 -6.41 -24.08
C GLY A 621 44.50 -6.38 -24.58
N GLY A 622 44.25 -6.46 -25.89
CA GLY A 622 42.88 -6.38 -26.43
C GLY A 622 42.28 -4.99 -26.29
N VAL A 623 40.97 -4.92 -26.07
CA VAL A 623 40.24 -3.66 -25.85
C VAL A 623 40.15 -3.40 -24.34
N ILE A 624 40.75 -2.31 -23.89
CA ILE A 624 40.81 -1.83 -22.51
C ILE A 624 39.80 -0.71 -22.35
N ASN A 625 38.87 -0.87 -21.41
CA ASN A 625 37.88 0.14 -21.02
C ASN A 625 38.40 0.91 -19.81
N ILE A 626 38.78 2.18 -19.95
CA ILE A 626 39.33 2.97 -18.82
C ILE A 626 38.30 3.11 -17.70
N GLU A 627 37.02 3.25 -18.04
CA GLU A 627 35.94 3.36 -17.06
C GLU A 627 35.85 2.09 -16.22
N ARG A 628 36.03 0.91 -16.82
CA ARG A 628 36.03 -0.37 -16.10
C ARG A 628 37.19 -0.53 -15.16
N GLU A 629 38.39 -0.25 -15.65
CA GLU A 629 39.61 -0.32 -14.84
C GLU A 629 39.59 0.69 -13.68
N SER A 630 38.82 1.77 -13.84
CA SER A 630 38.63 2.82 -12.82
C SER A 630 37.37 2.66 -11.97
N GLN A 631 36.63 1.56 -12.12
CA GLN A 631 35.36 1.30 -11.39
C GLN A 631 34.27 2.36 -11.63
N LEU A 632 34.29 2.98 -12.80
CA LEU A 632 33.31 3.94 -13.29
C LEU A 632 32.36 3.34 -14.36
N SER A 633 32.49 2.07 -14.73
CA SER A 633 31.52 1.41 -15.62
C SER A 633 30.61 0.44 -14.87
N GLY A 634 29.40 0.31 -15.39
CA GLY A 634 28.43 -0.69 -14.97
C GLY A 634 28.49 -1.99 -15.79
N ARG A 635 27.71 -3.00 -15.37
CA ARG A 635 27.84 -4.38 -15.92
C ARG A 635 27.39 -4.49 -17.37
N ILE A 636 26.38 -3.71 -17.78
CA ILE A 636 25.85 -3.76 -19.15
C ILE A 636 26.81 -3.03 -20.09
N HIS A 637 27.40 -1.93 -19.65
CA HIS A 637 28.47 -1.24 -20.38
C HIS A 637 29.68 -2.14 -20.60
N ASP A 638 30.17 -2.80 -19.54
CA ASP A 638 31.28 -3.77 -19.62
C ASP A 638 31.01 -4.88 -20.65
N LYS A 639 29.81 -5.43 -20.66
CA LYS A 639 29.38 -6.42 -21.65
C LYS A 639 29.43 -5.83 -23.07
N GLY A 640 29.00 -4.59 -23.24
CA GLY A 640 29.10 -3.84 -24.49
C GLY A 640 30.53 -3.81 -25.02
N VAL A 641 31.50 -3.42 -24.19
CA VAL A 641 32.92 -3.39 -24.61
C VAL A 641 33.47 -4.78 -24.94
N LEU A 642 33.07 -5.82 -24.21
CA LEU A 642 33.47 -7.20 -24.54
C LEU A 642 32.95 -7.65 -25.92
N ILE A 643 31.77 -7.17 -26.34
CA ILE A 643 31.22 -7.44 -27.68
C ILE A 643 32.11 -6.85 -28.78
N LEU A 644 32.76 -5.70 -28.56
CA LEU A 644 33.72 -5.13 -29.52
C LEU A 644 34.87 -6.09 -29.77
N GLY A 645 35.41 -6.71 -28.72
CA GLY A 645 36.46 -7.73 -28.83
C GLY A 645 36.01 -8.92 -29.70
N GLY A 646 34.80 -9.42 -29.47
CA GLY A 646 34.19 -10.49 -30.26
C GLY A 646 34.01 -10.11 -31.74
N TYR A 647 33.48 -8.91 -32.01
CA TYR A 647 33.32 -8.38 -33.36
C TYR A 647 34.68 -8.26 -34.09
N MET A 648 35.69 -7.69 -33.43
CA MET A 648 37.03 -7.53 -34.01
C MET A 648 37.67 -8.89 -34.34
N GLY A 649 37.53 -9.86 -33.43
CA GLY A 649 38.02 -11.22 -33.64
C GLY A 649 37.35 -11.90 -34.83
N TRP A 650 36.03 -11.86 -34.89
CA TRP A 650 35.27 -12.47 -35.98
C TRP A 650 35.54 -11.79 -37.33
N LYS A 651 35.57 -10.45 -37.38
CA LYS A 651 35.68 -9.71 -38.64
C LYS A 651 37.09 -9.69 -39.23
N TYR A 652 38.13 -9.65 -38.39
CA TYR A 652 39.51 -9.43 -38.84
C TYR A 652 40.52 -10.51 -38.43
N ALA A 653 40.24 -11.35 -37.42
CA ALA A 653 41.24 -12.27 -36.86
C ALA A 653 41.02 -13.74 -37.25
N GLN A 654 40.63 -13.99 -38.50
CA GLN A 654 40.37 -15.36 -39.01
C GLN A 654 41.63 -16.02 -39.58
N ASP A 655 42.54 -15.23 -40.15
CA ASP A 655 43.80 -15.65 -40.79
C ASP A 655 45.05 -15.15 -40.04
N ALA A 656 44.89 -14.34 -39.00
CA ALA A 656 45.96 -13.84 -38.14
C ALA A 656 45.45 -13.55 -36.71
N PRO A 657 46.30 -13.66 -35.66
CA PRO A 657 45.89 -13.34 -34.30
C PRO A 657 45.64 -11.84 -34.13
N LEU A 658 44.65 -11.47 -33.31
CA LEU A 658 44.33 -10.09 -32.99
C LEU A 658 45.44 -9.46 -32.10
N SER A 659 46.49 -8.96 -32.75
CA SER A 659 47.67 -8.37 -32.11
C SER A 659 47.47 -6.87 -31.84
N LEU A 660 46.53 -6.54 -30.95
CA LEU A 660 46.08 -5.19 -30.67
C LEU A 660 46.06 -4.89 -29.17
N SER A 661 46.41 -3.65 -28.82
CA SER A 661 45.96 -3.01 -27.57
C SER A 661 45.27 -1.69 -27.92
N ALA A 662 44.04 -1.53 -27.46
CA ALA A 662 43.22 -0.36 -27.69
C ALA A 662 42.68 0.14 -26.36
N SER A 663 42.85 1.42 -26.05
CA SER A 663 42.32 2.05 -24.85
C SER A 663 41.15 2.95 -25.24
N LEU A 664 39.98 2.70 -24.62
CA LEU A 664 38.75 3.50 -24.76
C LEU A 664 38.56 4.35 -23.51
N CYS A 665 38.10 5.59 -23.69
CA CYS A 665 37.84 6.56 -22.62
C CYS A 665 36.61 7.40 -22.93
N PHE A 666 35.74 7.61 -21.94
CA PHE A 666 34.78 8.70 -21.90
C PHE A 666 35.42 9.90 -21.23
N GLU A 667 35.80 10.88 -22.05
CA GLU A 667 36.46 12.08 -21.55
C GLU A 667 35.53 12.87 -20.62
N GLN A 668 36.07 13.28 -19.47
CA GLN A 668 35.37 14.07 -18.44
C GLN A 668 34.08 13.39 -17.91
N SER A 669 34.07 12.06 -17.83
CA SER A 669 33.02 11.28 -17.15
C SER A 669 33.43 10.94 -15.71
N TYR A 670 32.77 11.57 -14.73
CA TYR A 670 33.08 11.40 -13.30
C TYR A 670 32.00 10.66 -12.51
N GLU A 671 30.80 10.51 -13.06
CA GLU A 671 29.62 9.93 -12.39
C GLU A 671 29.37 8.46 -12.79
N GLY A 672 30.21 7.94 -13.69
CA GLY A 672 30.12 6.59 -14.22
C GLY A 672 29.24 6.44 -15.47
N VAL A 673 29.36 5.29 -16.13
CA VAL A 673 28.70 4.95 -17.41
C VAL A 673 28.04 3.57 -17.31
N GLU A 674 26.77 3.46 -17.68
CA GLU A 674 26.02 2.20 -17.69
C GLU A 674 25.14 2.09 -18.94
N GLY A 675 24.83 0.85 -19.33
CA GLY A 675 24.11 0.52 -20.55
C GLY A 675 25.01 0.31 -21.76
N ASP A 676 24.45 -0.25 -22.84
CA ASP A 676 25.19 -0.67 -24.03
C ASP A 676 25.04 0.30 -25.22
N SER A 677 24.32 1.42 -25.03
CA SER A 677 23.95 2.34 -26.12
C SER A 677 25.10 3.16 -26.72
N ALA A 678 26.32 3.03 -26.19
CA ALA A 678 27.55 3.61 -26.71
C ALA A 678 28.46 2.60 -27.42
N SER A 679 28.13 1.31 -27.41
CA SER A 679 29.01 0.26 -27.94
C SER A 679 29.29 0.41 -29.44
N SER A 680 28.32 0.82 -30.26
CA SER A 680 28.59 1.14 -31.66
C SER A 680 29.49 2.37 -31.81
N THR A 681 29.29 3.38 -30.95
CA THR A 681 30.08 4.61 -30.91
C THR A 681 31.55 4.33 -30.62
N GLU A 682 31.84 3.57 -29.56
CA GLU A 682 33.19 3.12 -29.20
C GLU A 682 33.83 2.30 -30.31
N LEU A 683 33.06 1.44 -30.98
CA LEU A 683 33.54 0.65 -32.10
C LEU A 683 33.94 1.54 -33.28
N TYR A 684 33.21 2.62 -33.58
CA TYR A 684 33.62 3.58 -34.61
C TYR A 684 34.93 4.27 -34.25
N ALA A 685 35.11 4.70 -32.99
CA ALA A 685 36.38 5.27 -32.52
C ALA A 685 37.54 4.28 -32.68
N LEU A 686 37.32 3.00 -32.36
CA LEU A 686 38.30 1.93 -32.53
C LEU A 686 38.68 1.73 -34.01
N LEU A 687 37.69 1.62 -34.90
CA LEU A 687 37.91 1.46 -36.34
C LEU A 687 38.63 2.68 -36.94
N SER A 688 38.30 3.88 -36.48
CA SER A 688 38.98 5.12 -36.85
C SER A 688 40.44 5.12 -36.42
N SER A 689 40.73 4.79 -35.16
CA SER A 689 42.10 4.72 -34.65
C SER A 689 42.94 3.69 -35.41
N LEU A 690 42.38 2.54 -35.78
CA LEU A 690 43.07 1.51 -36.58
C LEU A 690 43.31 1.95 -38.03
N SER A 691 42.30 2.54 -38.67
CA SER A 691 42.39 2.96 -40.08
C SER A 691 43.14 4.28 -40.28
N SER A 692 43.36 5.05 -39.21
CA SER A 692 43.85 6.44 -39.25
C SER A 692 42.97 7.38 -40.08
N VAL A 693 41.68 7.04 -40.23
CA VAL A 693 40.68 7.87 -40.92
C VAL A 693 39.90 8.68 -39.88
N PRO A 694 39.85 10.02 -40.00
CA PRO A 694 39.15 10.84 -39.03
C PRO A 694 37.62 10.67 -39.11
N LEU A 695 36.95 10.74 -37.97
CA LEU A 695 35.49 10.76 -37.87
C LEU A 695 35.00 12.20 -37.76
N LYS A 696 33.90 12.50 -38.45
CA LYS A 696 33.18 13.77 -38.35
C LYS A 696 32.68 14.05 -36.93
N GLN A 697 33.11 15.16 -36.33
CA GLN A 697 32.70 15.55 -34.97
C GLN A 697 31.35 16.29 -34.94
N ASN A 698 30.91 16.81 -36.08
CA ASN A 698 29.56 17.36 -36.24
C ASN A 698 28.45 16.29 -36.23
N ILE A 699 28.79 15.00 -36.17
CA ILE A 699 27.82 13.90 -36.06
C ILE A 699 28.01 13.19 -34.72
N ALA A 700 27.00 13.22 -33.85
CA ALA A 700 26.97 12.40 -32.66
C ALA A 700 26.33 11.03 -32.93
N VAL A 701 26.66 10.05 -32.10
CA VAL A 701 26.30 8.64 -32.33
C VAL A 701 25.71 8.03 -31.07
N THR A 702 24.61 7.30 -31.26
CA THR A 702 24.12 6.32 -30.28
C THR A 702 23.66 5.05 -30.99
N GLY A 703 23.82 3.92 -30.32
CA GLY A 703 23.40 2.62 -30.80
C GLY A 703 24.12 1.51 -30.05
N SER A 704 23.38 0.47 -29.68
CA SER A 704 23.99 -0.78 -29.24
C SER A 704 24.46 -1.59 -30.46
N VAL A 705 25.43 -2.49 -30.30
CA VAL A 705 25.92 -3.36 -31.37
C VAL A 705 26.10 -4.78 -30.87
N ASN A 706 25.73 -5.76 -31.70
CA ASN A 706 25.99 -7.17 -31.41
C ASN A 706 27.30 -7.66 -32.05
N GLN A 707 27.71 -8.90 -31.77
CA GLN A 707 28.97 -9.46 -32.29
C GLN A 707 29.03 -9.58 -33.83
N LYS A 708 27.90 -9.52 -34.53
CA LYS A 708 27.83 -9.52 -36.01
C LYS A 708 27.99 -8.12 -36.62
N GLY A 709 28.01 -7.07 -35.79
CA GLY A 709 28.04 -5.68 -36.24
C GLY A 709 26.66 -5.15 -36.65
N GLU A 710 25.57 -5.77 -36.20
CA GLU A 710 24.21 -5.27 -36.39
C GLU A 710 23.90 -4.26 -35.27
N ILE A 711 23.32 -3.11 -35.66
CA ILE A 711 22.99 -2.02 -34.74
C ILE A 711 21.63 -2.29 -34.10
N GLN A 712 21.60 -2.21 -32.77
CA GLN A 712 20.46 -2.57 -31.92
C GLN A 712 19.79 -1.33 -31.33
N PRO A 713 18.47 -1.39 -31.06
CA PRO A 713 17.73 -0.26 -30.53
C PRO A 713 18.20 0.15 -29.14
N ILE A 714 18.02 1.43 -28.83
CA ILE A 714 18.43 2.05 -27.57
C ILE A 714 17.24 2.75 -26.90
N GLY A 715 17.35 2.99 -25.59
CA GLY A 715 16.42 3.85 -24.86
C GLY A 715 16.71 5.35 -25.05
N GLY A 716 15.66 6.17 -24.96
CA GLY A 716 15.70 7.64 -24.96
C GLY A 716 16.35 8.29 -26.19
N ALA A 717 16.06 7.75 -27.38
CA ALA A 717 16.53 8.31 -28.65
C ALA A 717 16.17 9.80 -28.81
N ASN A 718 14.96 10.19 -28.40
CA ASN A 718 14.50 11.58 -28.47
C ASN A 718 15.38 12.53 -27.65
N GLN A 719 15.61 12.21 -26.37
CA GLN A 719 16.41 13.02 -25.46
C GLN A 719 17.86 13.14 -25.94
N LYS A 720 18.44 12.04 -26.45
CA LYS A 720 19.79 12.02 -27.00
C LYS A 720 19.95 12.92 -28.22
N ILE A 721 19.01 12.85 -29.16
CA ILE A 721 19.01 13.70 -30.36
C ILE A 721 18.84 15.17 -29.96
N GLU A 722 17.86 15.47 -29.12
CA GLU A 722 17.57 16.82 -28.64
C GLU A 722 18.76 17.42 -27.88
N GLY A 723 19.44 16.63 -27.04
CA GLY A 723 20.63 17.05 -26.30
C GLY A 723 21.77 17.51 -27.21
N PHE A 724 22.10 16.73 -28.24
CA PHE A 724 23.13 17.13 -29.20
C PHE A 724 22.69 18.33 -30.03
N TYR A 725 21.43 18.36 -30.48
CA TYR A 725 20.88 19.49 -31.21
C TYR A 725 21.00 20.81 -30.43
N GLN A 726 20.67 20.82 -29.13
CA GLN A 726 20.79 22.02 -28.31
C GLN A 726 22.24 22.49 -28.14
N VAL A 727 23.20 21.56 -28.04
CA VAL A 727 24.64 21.92 -28.01
C VAL A 727 25.10 22.49 -29.35
N CYS A 728 24.69 21.89 -30.47
CA CYS A 728 24.95 22.42 -31.81
C CYS A 728 24.32 23.81 -32.01
N LYS A 729 23.10 24.01 -31.52
CA LYS A 729 22.41 25.30 -31.57
C LYS A 729 23.16 26.37 -30.77
N ALA A 730 23.58 26.07 -29.54
CA ALA A 730 24.36 26.98 -28.70
C ALA A 730 25.72 27.36 -29.34
N LYS A 731 26.39 26.40 -29.99
CA LYS A 731 27.65 26.64 -30.71
C LYS A 731 27.50 27.16 -32.14
N GLY A 732 26.27 27.35 -32.62
CA GLY A 732 25.93 27.74 -33.99
C GLY A 732 25.68 26.55 -34.93
N LEU A 733 24.51 26.56 -35.57
CA LEU A 733 24.12 25.52 -36.54
C LEU A 733 24.86 25.68 -37.87
N THR A 734 25.52 24.63 -38.34
CA THR A 734 26.31 24.63 -39.59
C THR A 734 25.57 24.00 -40.78
N GLY A 735 24.47 23.28 -40.54
CA GLY A 735 23.70 22.58 -41.58
C GLY A 735 24.16 21.15 -41.87
N ASP A 736 25.41 20.81 -41.55
CA ASP A 736 25.95 19.45 -41.72
C ASP A 736 25.96 18.64 -40.42
N GLN A 737 25.63 19.27 -39.29
CA GLN A 737 25.48 18.63 -37.98
C GLN A 737 24.33 17.62 -37.96
N GLY A 738 24.44 16.61 -37.09
CA GLY A 738 23.40 15.61 -36.96
C GLY A 738 23.65 14.50 -35.96
N VAL A 739 22.75 13.53 -35.94
CA VAL A 739 22.85 12.34 -35.08
C VAL A 739 22.66 11.07 -35.88
N LEU A 740 23.51 10.09 -35.63
CA LEU A 740 23.38 8.72 -36.12
C LEU A 740 22.72 7.85 -35.06
N ILE A 741 21.66 7.14 -35.46
CA ILE A 741 20.84 6.29 -34.60
C ILE A 741 20.59 4.90 -35.21
N PRO A 742 20.13 3.92 -34.41
CA PRO A 742 19.63 2.65 -34.91
C PRO A 742 18.39 2.85 -35.78
N ALA A 743 18.34 2.20 -36.96
CA ALA A 743 17.16 2.23 -37.83
C ALA A 743 15.90 1.67 -37.16
N LEU A 744 16.05 0.79 -36.16
CA LEU A 744 14.93 0.24 -35.39
C LEU A 744 14.29 1.27 -34.45
N ASN A 745 15.00 2.35 -34.09
CA ASN A 745 14.44 3.41 -33.25
C ASN A 745 13.63 4.46 -34.01
N VAL A 746 13.52 4.38 -35.35
CA VAL A 746 12.77 5.38 -36.13
C VAL A 746 11.32 5.49 -35.66
N LYS A 747 10.68 4.35 -35.34
CA LYS A 747 9.31 4.32 -34.78
C LYS A 747 9.21 4.94 -33.38
N ASN A 748 10.32 5.06 -32.66
CA ASN A 748 10.36 5.66 -31.32
C ASN A 748 10.54 7.18 -31.35
N LEU A 749 10.75 7.77 -32.53
CA LEU A 749 10.99 9.21 -32.66
C LEU A 749 9.68 9.97 -32.48
N MET A 750 9.67 10.87 -31.50
CA MET A 750 8.64 11.86 -31.21
C MET A 750 9.35 13.17 -30.87
N LEU A 751 10.27 13.61 -31.74
CA LEU A 751 11.16 14.75 -31.49
C LEU A 751 10.38 16.06 -31.32
N ARG A 752 10.94 16.98 -30.52
CA ARG A 752 10.41 18.35 -30.41
C ARG A 752 10.30 19.02 -31.78
N GLN A 753 9.26 19.84 -31.95
CA GLN A 753 8.96 20.52 -33.21
C GLN A 753 10.14 21.34 -33.73
N GLU A 754 10.91 21.96 -32.83
CA GLU A 754 12.11 22.70 -33.16
C GLU A 754 13.15 21.85 -33.93
N VAL A 755 13.41 20.61 -33.49
CA VAL A 755 14.38 19.72 -34.14
C VAL A 755 13.85 19.28 -35.50
N VAL A 756 12.56 18.95 -35.59
CA VAL A 756 11.90 18.57 -36.86
C VAL A 756 11.98 19.71 -37.86
N ASN A 757 11.73 20.95 -37.43
CA ASN A 757 11.84 22.14 -38.26
C ASN A 757 13.28 22.38 -38.73
N ALA A 758 14.28 22.18 -37.86
CA ALA A 758 15.68 22.30 -38.24
C ALA A 758 16.08 21.27 -39.31
N VAL A 759 15.60 20.03 -39.22
CA VAL A 759 15.82 19.01 -40.26
C VAL A 759 15.12 19.37 -41.56
N ARG A 760 13.86 19.82 -41.49
CA ARG A 760 13.09 20.28 -42.67
C ARG A 760 13.78 21.43 -43.41
N GLN A 761 14.41 22.33 -42.66
CA GLN A 761 15.18 23.47 -43.20
C GLN A 761 16.61 23.09 -43.64
N GLY A 762 17.03 21.83 -43.50
CA GLY A 762 18.39 21.38 -43.83
C GLY A 762 19.47 21.92 -42.89
N LYS A 763 19.11 22.36 -41.68
CA LYS A 763 20.04 22.89 -40.66
C LYS A 763 20.60 21.82 -39.73
N PHE A 764 19.96 20.65 -39.70
CA PHE A 764 20.35 19.51 -38.87
C PHE A 764 19.96 18.21 -39.57
N ASN A 765 20.56 17.08 -39.22
CA ASN A 765 20.36 15.82 -39.93
C ASN A 765 20.22 14.64 -38.96
N ILE A 766 19.35 13.68 -39.27
CA ILE A 766 19.27 12.40 -38.55
C ILE A 766 19.57 11.28 -39.52
N TYR A 767 20.48 10.38 -39.14
CA TYR A 767 20.91 9.24 -39.94
C TYR A 767 20.49 7.94 -39.26
N ALA A 768 19.84 7.05 -40.01
CA ALA A 768 19.41 5.74 -39.52
C ALA A 768 20.22 4.63 -40.18
N VAL A 769 20.86 3.79 -39.37
CA VAL A 769 21.70 2.69 -39.85
C VAL A 769 21.35 1.35 -39.19
N ARG A 770 21.63 0.26 -39.90
CA ARG A 770 21.40 -1.13 -39.48
C ARG A 770 22.70 -1.86 -39.13
N THR A 771 23.83 -1.41 -39.65
CA THR A 771 25.12 -2.07 -39.41
C THR A 771 26.24 -1.07 -39.14
N VAL A 772 27.31 -1.55 -38.50
CA VAL A 772 28.55 -0.78 -38.29
C VAL A 772 29.14 -0.30 -39.63
N ASP A 773 29.04 -1.11 -40.69
CA ASP A 773 29.54 -0.71 -42.00
C ASP A 773 28.77 0.49 -42.59
N GLU A 774 27.46 0.56 -42.38
CA GLU A 774 26.67 1.73 -42.81
C GLU A 774 27.01 2.98 -41.97
N GLY A 775 27.21 2.83 -40.66
CA GLY A 775 27.52 3.98 -39.82
C GLY A 775 28.92 4.54 -40.02
N ILE A 776 29.92 3.69 -40.27
CA ILE A 776 31.28 4.19 -40.58
C ILE A 776 31.32 4.90 -41.93
N GLU A 777 30.47 4.51 -42.90
CA GLU A 777 30.29 5.25 -44.17
C GLU A 777 29.76 6.66 -43.92
N VAL A 778 28.79 6.83 -43.01
CA VAL A 778 28.26 8.16 -42.64
C VAL A 778 29.33 9.04 -42.00
N LEU A 779 30.07 8.49 -41.03
CA LEU A 779 31.02 9.24 -40.21
C LEU A 779 32.31 9.62 -40.96
N THR A 780 32.69 8.84 -41.98
CA THR A 780 33.94 9.07 -42.76
C THR A 780 33.69 9.58 -44.18
N GLY A 781 32.53 9.28 -44.78
CA GLY A 781 32.26 9.50 -46.21
C GLY A 781 32.95 8.49 -47.15
N LEU A 782 33.65 7.49 -46.61
CA LEU A 782 34.37 6.46 -47.36
C LEU A 782 33.64 5.12 -47.30
N PRO A 783 33.77 4.25 -48.32
CA PRO A 783 33.13 2.94 -48.32
C PRO A 783 33.68 2.05 -47.20
N ALA A 784 32.81 1.34 -46.49
CA ALA A 784 33.25 0.38 -45.47
C ALA A 784 34.02 -0.79 -46.10
N GLY A 785 33.52 -1.31 -47.23
CA GLY A 785 34.12 -2.40 -48.00
C GLY A 785 33.76 -3.79 -47.47
N LYS A 786 33.17 -4.64 -48.32
CA LYS A 786 32.82 -6.03 -47.96
C LYS A 786 33.96 -6.99 -48.27
N LYS A 787 34.15 -8.00 -47.42
CA LYS A 787 35.14 -9.06 -47.64
C LYS A 787 34.82 -9.79 -48.95
N LYS A 788 35.81 -9.91 -49.84
CA LYS A 788 35.70 -10.61 -51.12
C LYS A 788 35.88 -12.13 -50.92
N LYS A 789 35.59 -12.91 -51.95
CA LYS A 789 35.75 -14.39 -51.95
C LYS A 789 37.20 -14.83 -51.70
N ASP A 790 38.18 -14.01 -52.07
CA ASP A 790 39.62 -14.24 -51.83
C ASP A 790 40.07 -13.89 -50.40
N GLY A 791 39.13 -13.46 -49.53
CA GLY A 791 39.41 -13.07 -48.15
C GLY A 791 39.90 -11.63 -47.98
N ALA A 792 40.15 -10.88 -49.05
CA ALA A 792 40.63 -9.50 -48.98
C ALA A 792 39.48 -8.48 -48.98
N TYR A 793 39.74 -7.31 -48.41
CA TYR A 793 38.84 -6.15 -48.50
C TYR A 793 39.22 -5.24 -49.70
N PRO A 794 38.27 -4.53 -50.33
CA PRO A 794 38.56 -3.59 -51.42
C PRO A 794 39.54 -2.48 -50.98
N ARG A 795 40.58 -2.21 -51.78
CA ARG A 795 41.52 -1.10 -51.50
C ARG A 795 40.78 0.23 -51.41
N GLY A 796 41.23 1.10 -50.51
CA GLY A 796 40.59 2.40 -50.26
C GLY A 796 39.30 2.34 -49.43
N SER A 797 38.93 1.17 -48.90
CA SER A 797 37.82 1.02 -47.95
C SER A 797 38.31 0.99 -46.50
N ILE A 798 37.42 1.34 -45.54
CA ILE A 798 37.78 1.35 -44.11
C ILE A 798 38.23 -0.03 -43.64
N ASN A 799 37.48 -1.08 -43.96
CA ASN A 799 37.79 -2.44 -43.51
C ASN A 799 39.13 -2.93 -44.09
N TYR A 800 39.53 -2.47 -45.28
CA TYR A 800 40.87 -2.73 -45.83
C TYR A 800 41.98 -2.05 -45.04
N LEU A 801 41.80 -0.79 -44.65
CA LEU A 801 42.80 -0.06 -43.86
C LEU A 801 42.97 -0.68 -42.47
N VAL A 802 41.87 -1.09 -41.84
CA VAL A 802 41.89 -1.80 -40.55
C VAL A 802 42.62 -3.14 -40.68
N ASP A 803 42.24 -3.99 -41.64
CA ASP A 803 42.88 -5.30 -41.87
C ASP A 803 44.39 -5.16 -42.15
N LYS A 804 44.77 -4.19 -42.99
CA LYS A 804 46.17 -3.88 -43.29
C LYS A 804 46.93 -3.49 -42.02
N ARG A 805 46.39 -2.59 -41.20
CA ARG A 805 47.03 -2.15 -39.95
C ARG A 805 47.21 -3.31 -38.97
N LEU A 806 46.20 -4.16 -38.80
CA LEU A 806 46.28 -5.31 -37.90
C LEU A 806 47.34 -6.31 -38.34
N LYS A 807 47.45 -6.58 -39.65
CA LYS A 807 48.50 -7.44 -40.23
C LYS A 807 49.91 -6.84 -40.04
N GLU A 808 50.07 -5.54 -40.22
CA GLU A 808 51.33 -4.84 -39.93
C GLU A 808 51.72 -4.92 -38.45
N MET A 809 50.75 -4.75 -37.55
CA MET A 809 50.97 -4.88 -36.10
C MET A 809 51.39 -6.31 -35.74
N ALA A 810 50.69 -7.33 -36.25
CA ALA A 810 51.04 -8.73 -36.02
C ALA A 810 52.46 -9.07 -36.53
N LYS A 811 52.84 -8.56 -37.71
CA LYS A 811 54.20 -8.73 -38.26
C LYS A 811 55.26 -8.11 -37.34
N LYS A 812 55.07 -6.85 -36.93
CA LYS A 812 56.00 -6.16 -36.01
C LYS A 812 56.12 -6.88 -34.67
N LEU A 813 55.01 -7.36 -34.12
CA LEU A 813 55.00 -8.07 -32.84
C LEU A 813 55.78 -9.40 -32.94
N ARG A 814 55.72 -10.09 -34.08
CA ARG A 814 56.55 -11.26 -34.37
C ARG A 814 58.03 -10.92 -34.47
N GLU A 815 58.39 -9.79 -35.09
CA GLU A 815 59.77 -9.31 -35.19
C GLU A 815 60.35 -9.01 -33.79
N PHE A 816 59.56 -8.40 -32.89
CA PHE A 816 59.98 -8.14 -31.50
C PHE A 816 60.07 -9.39 -30.61
N ALA A 817 59.33 -10.46 -30.92
CA ALA A 817 59.32 -11.69 -30.12
C ALA A 817 60.60 -12.54 -30.27
N GLY A 818 61.48 -12.20 -31.23
CA GLY A 818 62.71 -12.95 -31.53
C GLY A 818 62.46 -14.34 -32.13
N PRO A 819 63.46 -15.00 -32.73
CA PRO A 819 63.36 -16.42 -33.04
C PRO A 819 63.24 -17.20 -31.73
N ALA A 820 62.25 -18.10 -31.63
CA ALA A 820 62.18 -19.04 -30.51
C ALA A 820 63.54 -19.72 -30.36
N ARG A 821 64.17 -19.63 -29.18
CA ARG A 821 65.32 -20.47 -28.87
C ARG A 821 64.84 -21.91 -28.96
N ASN A 822 65.26 -22.62 -30.00
CA ASN A 822 65.20 -24.07 -30.05
C ASN A 822 66.01 -24.58 -28.85
N ASN A 823 65.33 -25.16 -27.87
CA ASN A 823 65.91 -26.20 -27.02
C ASN A 823 65.55 -27.54 -27.63
#